data_AF-A0A497BCL5-F1
#
_entry.id   AF-A0A497BCL5-F1
#
_cell.length_a   1.000
_cell.length_b   1.000
_cell.length_c   1.000
_cell.angle_alpha   90.00
_cell.angle_beta   90.00
_cell.angle_gamma   90.00
#
_symmetry.space_group_name_H-M   'P 1'
#
loop_
_entity.id
_entity.type
_entity.pdbx_description
1 polymer ?
#
loop_
_entity_poly.entity_id
_entity_poly.type
_entity_poly.pdbx_seq_one_letter_code
_entity_poly.pdbx_strand_id
1 'polypeptide(L)'
;MKFSDYERALLKEFFKEVYGRVWEAFQRHYPEAYIEIRMINQEGHITREFFPIHQLGFEKALEEAISYVEKWNGEENKYNAFWGIALRKEKKGSKDAAIPYIAFVPFDLDILKDHLHLTEELPDMEEAEAREKVLKYYQGTIRPRLEKFGLIPTWVYYTGHGVQGIWALVGFITERELLEVKNFLVEGMGSDPKIYELARILRVPFSLNWKVPEHPKRGELIEKNNIYYEFQDFLEKVKAYYKEYGPKASTLETEEISPELRRKFSQSKRPPCVEKALNGVKEGMRNTTAYFLASYFAQVGWKLDEIKEFLKNEWDPRNDPPIASNDGLRSLEATTESAYNNVVGGKSEGPTAQKMAGCSWARSNGLCPFKNMAECPVGRRALANKLKQIAKEMEVRPYTLEEFEGLVRTLKGAPKWINEILGILKAEGLSQVTPLDLQKIVERLTPPKKKIDKSPREVKDKEAPAKEVRSLDDFSKEEMSLIIRHYIMEAIKLDTTKTTLIRIRPPFLFLKEEKKGKKKVYKLNRRLLESFAKKLGLSLDELVSGWDLVAKIQEAFGVSDDELRTLIVEAIKDMLGTYMRTPPCIEALVDKLAEGEALEPHELDLIVSWIKYRSRGKEKARAKRGYDKRLGLWEFMVEMLPAFEGNMGYWRLEFLKRYEDAKPFKCPREVFPGYCNPDKCPFQNPRDMVESILAEIEAVYLYGSEKLGLVIGGKEHSITYEPLSDLTPSTLRKLHKALEKAWGGPLVLSKDELIEIFKDITIRALWKPILEPEEIVEDTLISYFLQELESGVTKYPLLVSGYLAYDPKAKVIYVGEKGQLIGVINRAFERYNLKGIRDPRELTPLLSRLEIFLGTSKNQKPVMDAQKKVVSTPRLWMFSLPYIEKKVGRKVNVKYLKPEEVFFEAEEPTMDNVDIEEEAKIEEIQGEILEILKMEPKTNEEIIEDLKQRYPKEAVRRALEELFLQGIVDYDPQIDKLIVKEGEL
;
A
#
# COMPACT_ATOMS: atom_id res chain seq x y z
N MET A 1 35.41 23.10 -3.00
CA MET A 1 35.11 24.13 -1.98
C MET A 1 35.84 23.72 -0.72
N LYS A 2 36.35 24.65 0.09
CA LYS A 2 36.87 24.29 1.42
C LYS A 2 36.02 24.96 2.47
N PHE A 3 35.64 24.21 3.50
CA PHE A 3 35.07 24.78 4.70
C PHE A 3 36.19 25.46 5.50
N SER A 4 35.88 26.58 6.13
CA SER A 4 36.77 27.15 7.15
C SER A 4 36.90 26.19 8.34
N ASP A 5 37.95 26.34 9.15
CA ASP A 5 38.13 25.51 10.36
C ASP A 5 36.93 25.64 11.31
N TYR A 6 36.34 26.83 11.38
CA TYR A 6 35.11 27.10 12.14
C TYR A 6 33.90 26.33 11.60
N GLU A 7 33.66 26.37 10.28
CA GLU A 7 32.58 25.60 9.64
C GLU A 7 32.79 24.09 9.79
N ARG A 8 34.03 23.60 9.67
CA ARG A 8 34.38 22.19 9.91
C ARG A 8 34.06 21.78 11.35
N ALA A 9 34.42 22.61 12.33
CA ALA A 9 34.11 22.36 13.74
C ALA A 9 32.59 22.30 13.98
N LEU A 10 31.83 23.25 13.43
CA LEU A 10 30.37 23.26 13.53
C LEU A 10 29.71 22.07 12.81
N LEU A 11 30.22 21.64 11.66
CA LEU A 11 29.71 20.45 10.97
C LEU A 11 29.94 19.18 11.79
N LYS A 12 31.11 19.03 12.40
CA LYS A 12 31.39 17.90 13.31
C LYS A 12 30.42 17.91 14.49
N GLU A 13 30.21 19.07 15.09
CA GLU A 13 29.28 19.22 16.19
C GLU A 13 27.83 18.89 15.78
N PHE A 14 27.39 19.42 14.63
CA PHE A 14 26.07 19.10 14.06
C PHE A 14 25.90 17.59 13.83
N PHE A 15 26.88 16.92 13.22
CA PHE A 15 26.79 15.49 12.97
C PHE A 15 26.90 14.64 14.24
N LYS A 16 27.62 15.10 15.26
CA LYS A 16 27.59 14.50 16.61
C LYS A 16 26.20 14.58 17.22
N GLU A 17 25.53 15.72 17.09
CA GLU A 17 24.16 15.92 17.56
C GLU A 17 23.18 14.96 16.87
N VAL A 18 23.23 14.85 15.53
CA VAL A 18 22.26 14.00 14.80
C VAL A 18 22.56 12.51 14.85
N TYR A 19 23.83 12.10 14.93
CA TYR A 19 24.21 10.68 14.80
C TYR A 19 24.92 10.11 16.03
N GLY A 20 25.67 10.91 16.79
CA GLY A 20 26.57 10.42 17.84
C GLY A 20 25.82 9.61 18.88
N ARG A 21 24.72 10.16 19.39
CA ARG A 21 23.87 9.51 20.39
C ARG A 21 23.20 8.24 19.87
N VAL A 22 22.77 8.23 18.62
CA VAL A 22 22.19 7.03 17.97
C VAL A 22 23.25 5.94 17.82
N TRP A 23 24.46 6.32 17.41
CA TRP A 23 25.57 5.39 17.29
C TRP A 23 25.95 4.78 18.64
N GLU A 24 26.15 5.61 19.66
CA GLU A 24 26.52 5.16 21.01
C GLU A 24 25.51 4.16 21.60
N ALA A 25 24.21 4.45 21.47
CA ALA A 25 23.15 3.60 21.99
C ALA A 25 22.96 2.29 21.20
N PHE A 26 23.15 2.32 19.88
CA PHE A 26 22.76 1.21 19.01
C PHE A 26 23.90 0.51 18.28
N GLN A 27 25.17 0.88 18.50
CA GLN A 27 26.33 0.23 17.87
C GLN A 27 26.39 -1.30 18.10
N ARG A 28 25.90 -1.80 19.24
CA ARG A 28 25.83 -3.25 19.50
C ARG A 28 24.83 -3.97 18.60
N HIS A 29 23.73 -3.30 18.25
CA HIS A 29 22.65 -3.85 17.43
C HIS A 29 22.91 -3.65 15.93
N TYR A 30 23.59 -2.56 15.57
CA TYR A 30 23.95 -2.22 14.20
C TYR A 30 25.46 -1.99 14.11
N PRO A 31 26.27 -3.06 14.24
CA PRO A 31 27.72 -2.93 14.23
C PRO A 31 28.25 -2.44 12.87
N GLU A 32 27.46 -2.50 11.80
CA GLU A 32 27.82 -1.99 10.48
C GLU A 32 27.08 -0.68 10.15
N ALA A 33 27.18 0.34 11.02
CA ALA A 33 26.58 1.63 10.73
C ALA A 33 27.43 2.47 9.75
N TYR A 34 26.74 3.25 8.91
CA TYR A 34 27.33 4.16 7.93
C TYR A 34 26.67 5.55 7.99
N ILE A 35 27.48 6.58 7.77
CA ILE A 35 27.00 7.93 7.43
C ILE A 35 26.82 8.01 5.92
N GLU A 36 25.62 8.38 5.45
CA GLU A 36 25.36 8.61 4.02
C GLU A 36 25.58 10.09 3.67
N ILE A 37 26.47 10.34 2.71
CA ILE A 37 26.54 11.62 1.99
C ILE A 37 26.16 11.37 0.53
N ARG A 38 25.25 12.20 0.02
CA ARG A 38 24.76 12.13 -1.36
C ARG A 38 25.00 13.45 -2.05
N MET A 39 25.62 13.40 -3.22
CA MET A 39 25.88 14.55 -4.07
C MET A 39 24.99 14.46 -5.30
N ILE A 40 24.30 15.53 -5.67
CA ILE A 40 23.42 15.57 -6.85
C ILE A 40 23.74 16.82 -7.69
N ASN A 41 24.16 16.62 -8.94
CA ASN A 41 24.40 17.73 -9.86
C ASN A 41 23.10 18.18 -10.56
N GLN A 42 23.22 19.21 -11.38
CA GLN A 42 22.15 19.78 -12.21
C GLN A 42 21.49 18.79 -13.19
N GLU A 43 22.27 17.85 -13.71
CA GLU A 43 21.83 16.85 -14.69
C GLU A 43 21.11 15.67 -14.00
N GLY A 44 21.01 15.68 -12.67
CA GLY A 44 20.47 14.59 -11.88
C GLY A 44 21.45 13.42 -11.71
N HIS A 45 22.73 13.57 -12.07
CA HIS A 45 23.76 12.60 -11.73
C HIS A 45 23.96 12.57 -10.23
N ILE A 46 23.88 11.35 -9.68
CA ILE A 46 23.99 11.09 -8.25
C ILE A 46 25.30 10.36 -8.02
N THR A 47 26.20 10.94 -7.22
CA THR A 47 27.27 10.21 -6.57
C THR A 47 26.98 10.13 -5.07
N ARG A 48 27.34 9.02 -4.45
CA ARG A 48 26.95 8.72 -3.07
C ARG A 48 28.04 7.91 -2.42
N GLU A 49 28.35 8.24 -1.17
CA GLU A 49 29.33 7.55 -0.36
C GLU A 49 28.74 7.18 1.00
N PHE A 50 29.20 6.04 1.53
CA PHE A 50 28.76 5.50 2.82
C PHE A 50 29.98 5.30 3.71
N PHE A 51 30.17 6.20 4.68
CA PHE A 51 31.35 6.20 5.54
C PHE A 51 31.16 5.23 6.70
N PRO A 52 31.91 4.11 6.76
CA PRO A 52 31.72 3.05 7.75
C PRO A 52 32.22 3.51 9.13
N ILE A 53 31.30 3.79 10.05
CA ILE A 53 31.64 4.20 11.42
C ILE A 53 32.44 3.11 12.14
N HIS A 54 32.08 1.85 11.93
CA HIS A 54 32.69 0.69 12.58
C HIS A 54 34.13 0.38 12.14
N GLN A 55 34.52 0.80 10.93
CA GLN A 55 35.89 0.59 10.42
C GLN A 55 36.79 1.78 10.74
N LEU A 56 36.23 2.98 10.70
CA LEU A 56 37.00 4.22 10.82
C LEU A 56 37.01 4.78 12.24
N GLY A 57 36.01 4.43 13.05
CA GLY A 57 35.62 5.20 14.23
C GLY A 57 34.75 6.41 13.84
N PHE A 58 33.94 6.88 14.78
CA PHE A 58 32.96 7.94 14.54
C PHE A 58 33.61 9.26 14.07
N GLU A 59 34.63 9.75 14.79
CA GLU A 59 35.32 11.01 14.44
C GLU A 59 35.96 10.98 13.05
N LYS A 60 36.62 9.87 12.69
CA LYS A 60 37.28 9.75 11.39
C LYS A 60 36.27 9.61 10.26
N ALA A 61 35.18 8.87 10.48
CA ALA A 61 34.09 8.78 9.51
C ALA A 61 33.46 10.16 9.23
N LEU A 62 33.31 11.01 10.26
CA LEU A 62 32.87 12.40 10.09
C LEU A 62 33.87 13.24 9.28
N GLU A 63 35.15 13.15 9.59
CA GLU A 63 36.20 13.88 8.85
C GLU A 63 36.22 13.50 7.37
N GLU A 64 36.10 12.21 7.06
CA GLU A 64 36.04 11.71 5.68
C GLU A 64 34.75 12.16 4.97
N ALA A 65 33.61 12.15 5.66
CA ALA A 65 32.34 12.66 5.14
C ALA A 65 32.41 14.14 4.78
N ILE A 66 32.99 14.97 5.66
CA ILE A 66 33.19 16.41 5.42
C ILE A 66 34.15 16.64 4.23
N SER A 67 35.27 15.91 4.21
CA SER A 67 36.25 16.00 3.12
C SER A 67 35.66 15.61 1.76
N TYR A 68 34.74 14.65 1.75
CA TYR A 68 34.01 14.27 0.54
C TYR A 68 33.08 15.39 0.05
N VAL A 69 32.39 16.08 0.95
CA VAL A 69 31.58 17.26 0.58
C VAL A 69 32.47 18.36 -0.01
N GLU A 70 33.61 18.69 0.61
CA GLU A 70 34.57 19.70 0.13
C GLU A 70 35.05 19.42 -1.30
N LYS A 71 35.31 18.14 -1.61
CA LYS A 71 35.71 17.67 -2.93
C LYS A 71 34.64 17.95 -4.00
N TRP A 72 33.38 17.61 -3.73
CA TRP A 72 32.33 17.60 -4.77
C TRP A 72 31.46 18.87 -4.82
N ASN A 73 31.35 19.65 -3.73
CA ASN A 73 30.45 20.81 -3.64
C ASN A 73 31.09 22.13 -4.15
N GLY A 74 32.27 22.08 -4.77
CA GLY A 74 32.95 23.25 -5.34
C GLY A 74 32.53 23.63 -6.77
N GLU A 75 33.01 24.79 -7.23
CA GLU A 75 32.73 25.35 -8.58
C GLU A 75 33.11 24.41 -9.74
N GLU A 76 34.14 23.59 -9.55
CA GLU A 76 34.60 22.62 -10.55
C GLU A 76 33.57 21.51 -10.80
N ASN A 77 32.83 21.11 -9.76
CA ASN A 77 31.97 19.92 -9.78
C ASN A 77 30.48 20.28 -9.77
N LYS A 78 30.09 21.39 -9.13
CA LYS A 78 28.72 21.92 -9.07
C LYS A 78 27.66 20.92 -8.56
N TYR A 79 28.02 20.06 -7.59
CA TYR A 79 27.06 19.16 -6.95
C TYR A 79 26.45 19.79 -5.70
N ASN A 80 25.15 19.64 -5.52
CA ASN A 80 24.47 19.87 -4.24
C ASN A 80 24.83 18.76 -3.26
N ALA A 81 25.16 19.11 -2.02
CA ALA A 81 25.51 18.14 -0.98
C ALA A 81 24.35 17.85 -0.05
N PHE A 82 24.08 16.58 0.20
CA PHE A 82 23.02 16.12 1.10
C PHE A 82 23.52 15.06 2.08
N TRP A 83 22.92 15.00 3.27
CA TRP A 83 23.12 13.97 4.29
C TRP A 83 21.80 13.20 4.53
N GLY A 84 21.89 11.93 4.90
CA GLY A 84 20.72 11.11 5.23
C GLY A 84 20.24 11.34 6.67
N ILE A 85 18.95 11.57 6.89
CA ILE A 85 18.42 11.89 8.23
C ILE A 85 18.77 10.82 9.28
N ALA A 86 18.67 9.54 8.92
CA ALA A 86 19.08 8.43 9.77
C ALA A 86 20.39 7.80 9.28
N LEU A 87 21.19 7.29 10.24
CA LEU A 87 22.29 6.38 9.96
C LEU A 87 21.82 5.19 9.11
N ARG A 88 22.73 4.62 8.32
CA ARG A 88 22.44 3.45 7.50
C ARG A 88 23.05 2.20 8.11
N LYS A 89 22.35 1.07 8.04
CA LYS A 89 22.86 -0.26 8.41
C LYS A 89 23.45 -1.04 7.23
N GLU A 90 23.28 -0.51 6.02
CA GLU A 90 23.81 -1.07 4.76
C GLU A 90 24.24 0.10 3.85
N LYS A 91 25.11 -0.16 2.86
CA LYS A 91 25.51 0.82 1.83
C LYS A 91 24.41 1.08 0.79
N LYS A 92 23.23 1.47 1.26
CA LYS A 92 22.04 1.72 0.44
C LYS A 92 21.23 2.85 1.08
N GLY A 93 20.80 3.82 0.27
CA GLY A 93 19.95 4.92 0.76
C GLY A 93 18.47 4.66 0.52
N SER A 94 18.01 3.46 0.86
CA SER A 94 16.59 3.09 0.89
C SER A 94 16.09 3.08 2.33
N LYS A 95 14.79 3.24 2.52
CA LYS A 95 14.11 3.14 3.82
C LYS A 95 14.53 1.92 4.64
N ASP A 96 14.52 0.74 4.03
CA ASP A 96 14.90 -0.52 4.69
C ASP A 96 16.34 -0.55 5.20
N ALA A 97 17.22 0.29 4.64
CA ALA A 97 18.63 0.37 4.99
C ALA A 97 18.91 1.45 6.04
N ALA A 98 17.91 2.21 6.48
CA ALA A 98 18.03 3.11 7.61
C ALA A 98 18.02 2.32 8.94
N ILE A 99 18.78 2.81 9.91
CA ILE A 99 18.58 2.46 11.31
C ILE A 99 17.23 3.07 11.74
N PRO A 100 16.32 2.33 12.39
CA PRO A 100 14.95 2.76 12.62
C PRO A 100 14.81 3.76 13.79
N TYR A 101 15.88 4.47 14.14
CA TYR A 101 15.96 5.38 15.28
C TYR A 101 16.69 6.67 14.89
N ILE A 102 16.16 7.81 15.33
CA ILE A 102 16.82 9.12 15.30
C ILE A 102 16.63 9.83 16.64
N ALA A 103 17.51 10.78 16.98
CA ALA A 103 17.48 11.53 18.24
C ALA A 103 16.99 12.99 18.05
N PHE A 104 16.22 13.25 17.00
CA PHE A 104 15.77 14.61 16.65
C PHE A 104 14.52 14.59 15.76
N VAL A 105 13.81 15.72 15.67
CA VAL A 105 12.74 15.97 14.68
C VAL A 105 13.24 16.96 13.61
N PRO A 106 13.34 16.57 12.33
CA PRO A 106 13.76 17.46 11.25
C PRO A 106 12.63 18.33 10.68
N PHE A 107 12.99 19.49 10.11
CA PHE A 107 12.13 20.27 9.23
C PHE A 107 12.88 20.85 8.02
N ASP A 108 12.15 21.12 6.94
CA ASP A 108 12.67 21.65 5.67
C ASP A 108 11.64 22.60 5.05
N LEU A 109 11.87 23.91 5.16
CA LEU A 109 10.97 24.96 4.69
C LEU A 109 11.56 25.66 3.47
N ASP A 110 10.91 25.54 2.31
CA ASP A 110 11.28 26.28 1.08
C ASP A 110 10.57 27.65 1.07
N ILE A 111 11.05 28.59 1.89
CA ILE A 111 10.40 29.89 2.14
C ILE A 111 10.17 30.71 0.87
N LEU A 112 11.17 30.84 -0.01
CA LEU A 112 11.01 31.67 -1.21
C LEU A 112 9.92 31.11 -2.14
N LYS A 113 9.83 29.78 -2.23
CA LYS A 113 8.88 29.10 -3.11
C LYS A 113 7.49 28.95 -2.49
N ASP A 114 7.42 28.34 -1.31
CA ASP A 114 6.16 27.83 -0.77
C ASP A 114 5.47 28.86 0.15
N HIS A 115 6.21 29.83 0.69
CA HIS A 115 5.66 30.86 1.57
C HIS A 115 5.60 32.26 0.93
N LEU A 116 6.56 32.61 0.08
CA LEU A 116 6.61 33.90 -0.61
C LEU A 116 6.18 33.84 -2.07
N HIS A 117 6.01 32.64 -2.64
CA HIS A 117 5.55 32.41 -4.01
C HIS A 117 6.41 33.09 -5.10
N LEU A 118 7.73 33.20 -4.87
CA LEU A 118 8.67 33.90 -5.75
C LEU A 118 9.33 32.99 -6.80
N THR A 119 8.64 31.94 -7.26
CA THR A 119 9.24 30.91 -8.14
C THR A 119 9.85 31.46 -9.44
N GLU A 120 9.24 32.50 -10.01
CA GLU A 120 9.67 33.08 -11.29
C GLU A 120 10.88 34.00 -11.12
N GLU A 121 11.02 34.65 -9.96
CA GLU A 121 12.12 35.58 -9.64
C GLU A 121 13.38 34.86 -9.13
N LEU A 122 13.24 33.60 -8.70
CA LEU A 122 14.34 32.81 -8.11
C LEU A 122 15.62 32.73 -8.95
N PRO A 123 15.58 32.57 -10.29
CA PRO A 123 16.78 32.48 -11.11
C PRO A 123 17.61 33.78 -11.10
N ASP A 124 16.94 34.93 -11.06
CA ASP A 124 17.57 36.26 -11.17
C ASP A 124 17.84 36.89 -9.79
N MET A 125 17.38 36.25 -8.71
CA MET A 125 17.53 36.78 -7.36
C MET A 125 18.94 36.57 -6.82
N GLU A 126 19.61 37.69 -6.57
CA GLU A 126 20.92 37.75 -5.93
C GLU A 126 20.91 37.08 -4.55
N GLU A 127 22.05 36.50 -4.16
CA GLU A 127 22.17 35.71 -2.93
C GLU A 127 21.82 36.53 -1.68
N ALA A 128 22.30 37.77 -1.60
CA ALA A 128 22.04 38.67 -0.46
C ALA A 128 20.55 38.98 -0.31
N GLU A 129 19.85 39.21 -1.42
CA GLU A 129 18.41 39.48 -1.43
C GLU A 129 17.61 38.23 -1.01
N ALA A 130 17.94 37.07 -1.59
CA ALA A 130 17.32 35.79 -1.22
C ALA A 130 17.47 35.50 0.27
N ARG A 131 18.69 35.69 0.79
CA ARG A 131 19.02 35.53 2.21
C ARG A 131 18.22 36.48 3.09
N GLU A 132 18.17 37.77 2.76
CA GLU A 132 17.40 38.76 3.51
C GLU A 132 15.91 38.40 3.57
N LYS A 133 15.30 38.06 2.43
CA LYS A 133 13.88 37.66 2.36
C LYS A 133 13.60 36.43 3.22
N VAL A 134 14.45 35.40 3.13
CA VAL A 134 14.32 34.17 3.94
C VAL A 134 14.44 34.47 5.43
N LEU A 135 15.48 35.20 5.85
CA LEU A 135 15.69 35.52 7.26
C LEU A 135 14.58 36.40 7.82
N LYS A 136 14.16 37.43 7.08
CA LYS A 136 13.06 38.31 7.47
C LYS A 136 11.77 37.52 7.68
N TYR A 137 11.44 36.59 6.79
CA TYR A 137 10.26 35.75 6.94
C TYR A 137 10.39 34.78 8.12
N TYR A 138 11.52 34.08 8.24
CA TYR A 138 11.76 33.14 9.33
C TYR A 138 11.72 33.84 10.69
N GLN A 139 12.53 34.89 10.89
CA GLN A 139 12.63 35.63 12.15
C GLN A 139 11.37 36.45 12.47
N GLY A 140 10.69 36.98 11.46
CA GLY A 140 9.50 37.80 11.64
C GLY A 140 8.19 37.01 11.76
N THR A 141 8.13 35.79 11.23
CA THR A 141 6.89 35.00 11.15
C THR A 141 7.00 33.64 11.81
N ILE A 142 7.95 32.80 11.42
CA ILE A 142 8.00 31.40 11.88
C ILE A 142 8.58 31.32 13.29
N ARG A 143 9.73 31.96 13.55
CA ARG A 143 10.43 31.93 14.84
C ARG A 143 9.54 32.41 16.01
N PRO A 144 8.84 33.55 15.94
CA PRO A 144 8.00 34.01 17.06
C PRO A 144 6.81 33.08 17.33
N ARG A 145 6.27 32.44 16.28
CA ARG A 145 5.21 31.43 16.43
C ARG A 145 5.74 30.21 17.18
N LEU A 146 6.94 29.74 16.84
CA LEU A 146 7.59 28.63 17.55
C LEU A 146 7.91 29.01 19.01
N GLU A 147 8.42 30.22 19.27
CA GLU A 147 8.70 30.71 20.63
C GLU A 147 7.47 30.72 21.52
N LYS A 148 6.33 31.16 20.98
CA LYS A 148 5.06 31.19 21.72
C LYS A 148 4.70 29.83 22.34
N PHE A 149 5.09 28.74 21.69
CA PHE A 149 4.81 27.36 22.13
C PHE A 149 6.02 26.68 22.78
N GLY A 150 7.11 27.41 23.00
CA GLY A 150 8.36 26.84 23.52
C GLY A 150 8.98 25.80 22.58
N LEU A 151 8.74 25.91 21.26
CA LEU A 151 9.26 25.01 20.22
C LEU A 151 10.51 25.60 19.55
N ILE A 152 11.48 26.03 20.34
CA ILE A 152 12.74 26.61 19.86
C ILE A 152 13.61 25.52 19.21
N PRO A 153 13.92 25.59 17.90
CA PRO A 153 14.79 24.60 17.25
C PRO A 153 16.21 24.63 17.81
N THR A 154 16.83 23.47 17.96
CA THR A 154 18.21 23.34 18.45
C THR A 154 19.22 23.85 17.43
N TRP A 155 18.97 23.56 16.16
CA TRP A 155 19.75 24.08 15.03
C TRP A 155 18.84 24.58 13.92
N VAL A 156 19.22 25.70 13.31
CA VAL A 156 18.57 26.26 12.13
C VAL A 156 19.63 26.80 11.19
N TYR A 157 19.56 26.44 9.92
CA TYR A 157 20.47 26.92 8.90
C TYR A 157 19.74 27.29 7.62
N TYR A 158 20.24 28.35 7.00
CA TYR A 158 19.87 28.80 5.67
C TYR A 158 20.39 27.81 4.63
N THR A 159 19.56 27.55 3.61
CA THR A 159 19.87 26.56 2.56
C THR A 159 19.84 27.13 1.14
N GLY A 160 19.85 28.45 1.00
CA GLY A 160 19.76 29.14 -0.28
C GLY A 160 18.34 29.56 -0.69
N HIS A 161 17.33 28.71 -0.47
CA HIS A 161 15.92 29.04 -0.82
C HIS A 161 14.98 29.06 0.38
N GLY A 162 15.46 28.66 1.54
CA GLY A 162 14.69 28.60 2.76
C GLY A 162 15.55 28.14 3.93
N VAL A 163 14.93 27.50 4.92
CA VAL A 163 15.60 27.06 6.15
C VAL A 163 15.39 25.57 6.40
N GLN A 164 16.42 24.92 6.90
CA GLN A 164 16.36 23.57 7.45
C GLN A 164 16.78 23.63 8.92
N GLY A 165 16.30 22.69 9.71
CA GLY A 165 16.66 22.64 11.12
C GLY A 165 16.19 21.36 11.79
N ILE A 166 16.56 21.24 13.06
CA ILE A 166 16.21 20.11 13.91
C ILE A 166 15.83 20.57 15.31
N TRP A 167 14.91 19.83 15.94
CA TRP A 167 14.76 19.82 17.39
C TRP A 167 15.42 18.57 17.94
N ALA A 168 16.50 18.72 18.71
CA ALA A 168 17.17 17.61 19.36
C ALA A 168 16.27 17.05 20.48
N LEU A 169 16.22 15.72 20.59
CA LEU A 169 15.40 15.03 21.58
C LEU A 169 16.30 14.40 22.65
N VAL A 170 15.85 14.35 23.90
CA VAL A 170 16.55 13.60 24.97
C VAL A 170 16.42 12.08 24.73
N GLY A 171 15.36 11.62 24.07
CA GLY A 171 15.18 10.22 23.68
C GLY A 171 15.47 9.92 22.21
N PHE A 172 15.21 8.67 21.82
CA PHE A 172 15.19 8.23 20.43
C PHE A 172 13.75 8.06 19.98
N ILE A 173 13.47 8.41 18.73
CA ILE A 173 12.17 8.19 18.10
C ILE A 173 12.31 7.33 16.86
N THR A 174 11.24 6.60 16.58
CA THR A 174 11.02 5.80 15.39
C THR A 174 10.32 6.61 14.29
N GLU A 175 10.22 6.05 13.10
CA GLU A 175 9.44 6.65 12.01
C GLU A 175 7.95 6.80 12.37
N ARG A 176 7.40 5.88 13.19
CA ARG A 176 6.01 5.94 13.63
C ARG A 176 5.78 7.19 14.49
N GLU A 177 6.67 7.46 15.42
CA GLU A 177 6.61 8.65 16.28
C GLU A 177 6.83 9.92 15.45
N LEU A 178 7.75 9.90 14.48
CA LEU A 178 7.94 11.01 13.56
C LEU A 178 6.69 11.27 12.69
N LEU A 179 5.88 10.25 12.40
CA LEU A 179 4.60 10.40 11.70
C LEU A 179 3.55 11.14 12.57
N GLU A 180 3.62 11.06 13.90
CA GLU A 180 2.67 11.75 14.79
C GLU A 180 2.82 13.28 14.73
N VAL A 181 4.01 13.77 14.37
CA VAL A 181 4.28 15.21 14.17
C VAL A 181 4.13 15.64 12.71
N LYS A 182 3.75 14.75 11.80
CA LYS A 182 3.63 15.03 10.35
C LYS A 182 2.74 16.23 10.05
N ASN A 183 1.54 16.29 10.63
CA ASN A 183 0.59 17.37 10.31
C ASN A 183 1.14 18.73 10.71
N PHE A 184 1.85 18.79 11.85
CA PHE A 184 2.56 20.00 12.23
C PHE A 184 3.66 20.37 11.26
N LEU A 185 4.53 19.42 10.89
CA LEU A 185 5.63 19.70 9.97
C LEU A 185 5.12 20.17 8.61
N VAL A 186 4.18 19.43 8.01
CA VAL A 186 3.72 19.66 6.63
C VAL A 186 2.68 20.77 6.56
N GLU A 187 1.60 20.66 7.34
CA GLU A 187 0.48 21.59 7.23
C GLU A 187 0.63 22.80 8.17
N GLY A 188 1.19 22.61 9.36
CA GLY A 188 1.39 23.67 10.34
C GLY A 188 2.57 24.61 10.01
N MET A 189 3.65 24.07 9.43
CA MET A 189 4.83 24.86 9.07
C MET A 189 5.06 24.99 7.56
N GLY A 190 4.49 24.13 6.72
CA GLY A 190 4.78 24.13 5.28
C GLY A 190 6.02 23.34 4.89
N SER A 191 6.42 22.32 5.66
CA SER A 191 7.60 21.50 5.35
C SER A 191 7.35 20.53 4.18
N ASP A 192 8.44 20.02 3.58
CA ASP A 192 8.38 18.97 2.56
C ASP A 192 7.50 17.78 3.03
N PRO A 193 6.51 17.33 2.24
CA PRO A 193 5.60 16.24 2.60
C PRO A 193 6.25 14.88 2.89
N LYS A 194 7.55 14.70 2.64
CA LYS A 194 8.31 13.46 2.89
C LYS A 194 9.37 13.61 3.99
N ILE A 195 9.34 14.71 4.74
CA ILE A 195 10.34 15.00 5.78
C ILE A 195 10.35 13.96 6.91
N TYR A 196 9.23 13.25 7.12
CA TYR A 196 9.09 12.21 8.14
C TYR A 196 9.64 10.83 7.73
N GLU A 197 10.17 10.66 6.52
CA GLU A 197 10.77 9.39 6.09
C GLU A 197 12.22 9.29 6.59
N LEU A 198 12.61 8.24 7.32
CA LEU A 198 14.01 8.05 7.77
C LEU A 198 15.02 7.90 6.61
N ALA A 199 14.54 7.56 5.41
CA ALA A 199 15.34 7.51 4.19
C ALA A 199 15.64 8.90 3.61
N ARG A 200 14.93 9.94 4.07
CA ARG A 200 15.01 11.29 3.51
C ARG A 200 16.43 11.84 3.66
N ILE A 201 16.78 12.72 2.73
CA ILE A 201 18.04 13.44 2.71
C ILE A 201 17.75 14.94 2.88
N LEU A 202 18.65 15.64 3.58
CA LEU A 202 18.63 17.09 3.80
C LEU A 202 19.96 17.70 3.33
N ARG A 203 20.01 19.01 3.10
CA ARG A 203 21.24 19.65 2.61
C ARG A 203 22.27 19.71 3.74
N VAL A 204 23.54 19.51 3.40
CA VAL A 204 24.63 19.65 4.38
C VAL A 204 24.77 21.13 4.75
N PRO A 205 24.81 21.50 6.04
CA PRO A 205 25.05 22.89 6.44
C PRO A 205 26.32 23.48 5.79
N PHE A 206 26.32 24.80 5.57
CA PHE A 206 27.42 25.55 4.92
C PHE A 206 27.73 25.19 3.45
N SER A 207 27.10 24.15 2.88
CA SER A 207 27.31 23.77 1.48
C SER A 207 26.67 24.77 0.51
N LEU A 208 27.22 24.87 -0.70
CA LEU A 208 26.64 25.62 -1.82
C LEU A 208 25.42 24.90 -2.40
N ASN A 209 24.31 25.62 -2.53
CA ASN A 209 23.11 25.21 -3.26
C ASN A 209 23.26 25.60 -4.74
N TRP A 210 23.61 24.60 -5.55
CA TRP A 210 23.83 24.65 -6.99
C TRP A 210 22.53 24.48 -7.80
N LYS A 211 21.35 24.75 -7.24
CA LYS A 211 20.08 24.68 -7.99
C LYS A 211 20.00 25.73 -9.10
N VAL A 212 20.69 26.86 -8.95
CA VAL A 212 20.94 27.88 -9.99
C VAL A 212 22.46 28.05 -10.11
N PRO A 213 23.15 27.46 -11.11
CA PRO A 213 24.61 27.41 -11.15
C PRO A 213 25.30 28.73 -11.36
N GLU A 214 24.62 29.67 -11.97
CA GLU A 214 25.11 31.02 -12.24
C GLU A 214 25.20 31.82 -10.94
N HIS A 215 24.30 31.52 -9.99
CA HIS A 215 24.17 32.18 -8.69
C HIS A 215 24.01 31.15 -7.55
N PRO A 216 25.04 30.32 -7.30
CA PRO A 216 24.98 29.31 -6.24
C PRO A 216 24.87 30.02 -4.89
N LYS A 217 23.96 29.58 -4.04
CA LYS A 217 23.68 30.22 -2.74
C LYS A 217 24.33 29.41 -1.63
N ARG A 218 25.20 30.01 -0.82
CA ARG A 218 25.88 29.34 0.30
C ARG A 218 24.94 29.16 1.48
N GLY A 219 24.92 27.96 2.04
CA GLY A 219 24.23 27.73 3.31
C GLY A 219 24.93 28.45 4.46
N GLU A 220 24.18 28.81 5.50
CA GLU A 220 24.71 29.52 6.67
C GLU A 220 23.99 29.08 7.94
N LEU A 221 24.69 29.08 9.08
CA LEU A 221 24.06 28.89 10.37
C LEU A 221 23.23 30.13 10.74
N ILE A 222 21.97 29.94 11.09
CA ILE A 222 21.07 31.01 11.55
C ILE A 222 21.01 31.01 13.07
N GLU A 223 20.77 29.84 13.66
CA GLU A 223 20.56 29.68 15.10
C GLU A 223 21.13 28.35 15.56
N LYS A 224 21.73 28.37 16.74
CA LYS A 224 22.15 27.19 17.48
C LYS A 224 21.94 27.45 18.97
N ASN A 225 21.35 26.51 19.67
CA ASN A 225 21.22 26.51 21.12
C ASN A 225 21.34 25.07 21.66
N ASN A 226 21.24 24.91 22.97
CA ASN A 226 21.38 23.62 23.66
C ASN A 226 20.05 23.16 24.26
N ILE A 227 18.93 23.42 23.58
CA ILE A 227 17.60 22.99 24.02
C ILE A 227 17.33 21.58 23.49
N TYR A 228 16.94 20.69 24.39
CA TYR A 228 16.55 19.32 24.11
C TYR A 228 15.13 19.07 24.61
N TYR A 229 14.40 18.21 23.92
CA TYR A 229 13.01 17.91 24.26
C TYR A 229 12.83 16.44 24.61
N GLU A 230 12.02 16.18 25.64
CA GLU A 230 11.35 14.89 25.73
C GLU A 230 10.30 14.79 24.63
N PHE A 231 10.20 13.65 23.95
CA PHE A 231 9.34 13.55 22.76
C PHE A 231 7.86 13.81 23.08
N GLN A 232 7.38 13.39 24.25
CA GLN A 232 5.98 13.63 24.65
C GLN A 232 5.69 15.11 24.91
N ASP A 233 6.58 15.81 25.61
CA ASP A 233 6.48 17.27 25.81
C ASP A 233 6.54 18.01 24.46
N PHE A 234 7.44 17.59 23.56
CA PHE A 234 7.49 18.11 22.20
C PHE A 234 6.15 17.92 21.46
N LEU A 235 5.58 16.71 21.53
CA LEU A 235 4.33 16.37 20.85
C LEU A 235 3.14 17.18 21.38
N GLU A 236 3.07 17.45 22.69
CA GLU A 236 2.04 18.30 23.29
C GLU A 236 2.13 19.75 22.82
N LYS A 237 3.35 20.31 22.83
CA LYS A 237 3.61 21.66 22.31
C LYS A 237 3.26 21.77 20.83
N VAL A 238 3.59 20.74 20.05
CA VAL A 238 3.24 20.63 18.63
C VAL A 238 1.73 20.60 18.40
N LYS A 239 0.97 19.82 19.20
CA LYS A 239 -0.49 19.79 19.13
C LYS A 239 -1.09 21.16 19.44
N ALA A 240 -0.55 21.85 20.44
CA ALA A 240 -0.97 23.21 20.79
C ALA A 240 -0.68 24.21 19.66
N TYR A 241 0.51 24.15 19.05
CA TYR A 241 0.86 24.97 17.87
C TYR A 241 -0.12 24.71 16.72
N TYR A 242 -0.34 23.43 16.38
CA TYR A 242 -1.16 23.06 15.23
C TYR A 242 -2.62 23.46 15.43
N LYS A 243 -3.13 23.42 16.65
CA LYS A 243 -4.48 23.92 16.99
C LYS A 243 -4.63 25.41 16.69
N GLU A 244 -3.58 26.22 16.86
CA GLU A 244 -3.65 27.67 16.64
C GLU A 244 -3.30 28.09 15.20
N TYR A 245 -2.20 27.55 14.67
CA TYR A 245 -1.63 27.98 13.38
C TYR A 245 -1.78 26.96 12.26
N GLY A 246 -2.18 25.73 12.57
CA GLY A 246 -2.54 24.76 11.54
C GLY A 246 -3.66 25.33 10.67
N PRO A 247 -3.81 24.82 9.44
CA PRO A 247 -4.97 25.18 8.63
C PRO A 247 -6.19 24.94 9.49
N LYS A 248 -6.93 26.01 9.81
CA LYS A 248 -8.23 25.88 10.46
C LYS A 248 -9.01 24.97 9.54
N ALA A 249 -9.15 23.70 9.93
CA ALA A 249 -9.90 22.70 9.17
C ALA A 249 -11.17 23.41 8.79
N SER A 250 -11.35 23.73 7.51
CA SER A 250 -12.19 24.88 7.14
C SER A 250 -13.51 24.73 7.85
N THR A 251 -13.66 25.46 8.94
CA THR A 251 -14.94 25.87 9.43
C THR A 251 -15.30 26.90 8.37
N LEU A 252 -15.70 26.40 7.20
CA LEU A 252 -17.05 26.69 6.76
C LEU A 252 -17.93 26.40 7.98
N GLU A 253 -17.92 27.34 8.94
CA GLU A 253 -19.14 28.01 9.32
C GLU A 253 -19.82 28.21 8.00
N THR A 254 -20.62 27.21 7.67
CA THR A 254 -21.69 27.34 6.71
C THR A 254 -22.42 28.50 7.31
N GLU A 255 -22.11 29.73 6.84
CA GLU A 255 -23.04 30.85 6.93
C GLU A 255 -24.37 30.19 6.71
N GLU A 256 -25.21 30.14 7.75
CA GLU A 256 -26.45 29.40 7.67
C GLU A 256 -27.13 29.89 6.41
N ILE A 257 -27.09 29.04 5.37
CA ILE A 257 -27.66 29.41 4.09
C ILE A 257 -29.09 29.73 4.44
N SER A 258 -29.43 31.02 4.30
CA SER A 258 -30.64 31.52 4.94
C SER A 258 -31.80 30.60 4.54
N PRO A 259 -32.78 30.34 5.42
CA PRO A 259 -33.96 29.57 5.06
C PRO A 259 -34.59 30.02 3.73
N GLU A 260 -34.38 31.28 3.35
CA GLU A 260 -34.69 31.89 2.06
C GLU A 260 -33.85 31.38 0.87
N LEU A 261 -32.52 31.24 0.98
CA LEU A 261 -31.71 30.61 -0.05
C LEU A 261 -32.07 29.12 -0.19
N ARG A 262 -32.31 28.41 0.93
CA ARG A 262 -32.78 27.01 0.90
C ARG A 262 -34.13 26.89 0.19
N ARG A 263 -35.06 27.81 0.45
CA ARG A 263 -36.33 27.93 -0.31
C ARG A 263 -36.10 28.24 -1.78
N LYS A 264 -35.22 29.18 -2.13
CA LYS A 264 -34.89 29.50 -3.53
C LYS A 264 -34.29 28.31 -4.29
N PHE A 265 -33.43 27.51 -3.67
CA PHE A 265 -32.89 26.29 -4.28
C PHE A 265 -33.94 25.17 -4.38
N SER A 266 -34.87 25.06 -3.43
CA SER A 266 -36.02 24.16 -3.53
C SER A 266 -37.00 24.56 -4.64
N GLN A 267 -37.11 25.85 -4.94
CA GLN A 267 -38.01 26.42 -5.97
C GLN A 267 -37.34 26.55 -7.35
N SER A 268 -36.01 26.59 -7.43
CA SER A 268 -35.30 26.54 -8.70
C SER A 268 -35.48 25.16 -9.35
N LYS A 269 -35.85 25.12 -10.64
CA LYS A 269 -36.00 23.87 -11.39
C LYS A 269 -34.71 23.04 -11.27
N ARG A 270 -34.76 21.98 -10.47
CA ARG A 270 -33.68 21.00 -10.36
C ARG A 270 -33.36 20.47 -11.76
N PRO A 271 -32.10 20.16 -12.08
CA PRO A 271 -31.79 19.52 -13.35
C PRO A 271 -32.59 18.22 -13.48
N PRO A 272 -33.18 17.91 -14.66
CA PRO A 272 -33.99 16.71 -14.83
C PRO A 272 -33.28 15.40 -14.45
N CYS A 273 -31.96 15.34 -14.55
CA CYS A 273 -31.17 14.19 -14.10
C CYS A 273 -31.14 14.02 -12.58
N VAL A 274 -31.13 15.13 -11.83
CA VAL A 274 -31.23 15.13 -10.37
C VAL A 274 -32.65 14.73 -9.99
N GLU A 275 -33.67 15.30 -10.64
CA GLU A 275 -35.07 14.94 -10.40
C GLU A 275 -35.34 13.45 -10.64
N LYS A 276 -34.79 12.89 -11.72
CA LYS A 276 -34.91 11.45 -12.00
C LYS A 276 -34.14 10.59 -10.99
N ALA A 277 -32.96 11.01 -10.55
CA ALA A 277 -32.20 10.33 -9.51
C ALA A 277 -32.91 10.36 -8.14
N LEU A 278 -33.62 11.44 -7.82
CA LEU A 278 -34.38 11.62 -6.57
C LEU A 278 -35.63 10.72 -6.48
N ASN A 279 -36.06 10.14 -7.60
CA ASN A 279 -37.17 9.18 -7.64
C ASN A 279 -36.73 7.74 -7.36
N GLY A 280 -35.50 7.54 -6.89
CA GLY A 280 -34.92 6.23 -6.59
C GLY A 280 -34.28 5.56 -7.80
N VAL A 281 -33.46 4.54 -7.53
CA VAL A 281 -32.74 3.78 -8.56
C VAL A 281 -32.85 2.27 -8.34
N LYS A 282 -32.58 1.52 -9.42
CA LYS A 282 -32.56 0.06 -9.40
C LYS A 282 -31.30 -0.47 -8.70
N GLU A 283 -31.37 -1.73 -8.32
CA GLU A 283 -30.27 -2.49 -7.74
C GLU A 283 -28.96 -2.32 -8.55
N GLY A 284 -27.85 -2.13 -7.82
CA GLY A 284 -26.52 -1.90 -8.41
C GLY A 284 -26.18 -0.44 -8.73
N MET A 285 -27.13 0.50 -8.62
CA MET A 285 -26.88 1.92 -8.93
C MET A 285 -26.82 2.83 -7.70
N ARG A 286 -27.12 2.30 -6.51
CA ARG A 286 -27.32 3.08 -5.27
C ARG A 286 -26.11 3.94 -4.89
N ASN A 287 -24.94 3.34 -4.68
CA ASN A 287 -23.76 4.08 -4.23
C ASN A 287 -23.33 5.18 -5.22
N THR A 288 -23.34 4.89 -6.53
CA THR A 288 -22.98 5.92 -7.51
C THR A 288 -24.01 7.04 -7.60
N THR A 289 -25.30 6.73 -7.42
CA THR A 289 -26.37 7.75 -7.39
C THR A 289 -26.29 8.57 -6.11
N ALA A 290 -26.00 7.94 -4.97
CA ALA A 290 -25.79 8.62 -3.70
C ALA A 290 -24.60 9.58 -3.76
N TYR A 291 -23.47 9.15 -4.34
CA TYR A 291 -22.33 10.04 -4.60
C TYR A 291 -22.74 11.23 -5.47
N PHE A 292 -23.46 10.98 -6.57
CA PHE A 292 -23.95 12.03 -7.48
C PHE A 292 -24.88 13.03 -6.77
N LEU A 293 -25.85 12.54 -5.99
CA LEU A 293 -26.79 13.37 -5.24
C LEU A 293 -26.08 14.13 -4.12
N ALA A 294 -25.17 13.49 -3.38
CA ALA A 294 -24.37 14.11 -2.34
C ALA A 294 -23.48 15.23 -2.90
N SER A 295 -22.80 15.00 -4.03
CA SER A 295 -22.04 16.05 -4.70
C SER A 295 -22.93 17.21 -5.18
N TYR A 296 -24.13 16.93 -5.70
CA TYR A 296 -25.08 17.96 -6.09
C TYR A 296 -25.54 18.78 -4.88
N PHE A 297 -25.95 18.13 -3.79
CA PHE A 297 -26.42 18.79 -2.58
C PHE A 297 -25.32 19.61 -1.91
N ALA A 298 -24.08 19.11 -1.86
CA ALA A 298 -22.92 19.87 -1.40
C ALA A 298 -22.67 21.12 -2.26
N GLN A 299 -22.79 21.01 -3.59
CA GLN A 299 -22.63 22.15 -4.51
C GLN A 299 -23.74 23.21 -4.38
N VAL A 300 -24.94 22.83 -3.93
CA VAL A 300 -26.03 23.77 -3.60
C VAL A 300 -26.03 24.17 -2.12
N GLY A 301 -25.00 23.76 -1.37
CA GLY A 301 -24.70 24.25 -0.03
C GLY A 301 -25.36 23.50 1.13
N TRP A 302 -25.86 22.28 0.92
CA TRP A 302 -26.35 21.45 2.03
C TRP A 302 -25.20 21.00 2.92
N LYS A 303 -25.43 20.94 4.24
CA LYS A 303 -24.46 20.41 5.20
C LYS A 303 -24.38 18.89 5.10
N LEU A 304 -23.23 18.30 5.44
CA LEU A 304 -23.03 16.84 5.35
C LEU A 304 -24.12 16.06 6.07
N ASP A 305 -24.50 16.47 7.29
CA ASP A 305 -25.52 15.78 8.08
C ASP A 305 -26.91 15.85 7.42
N GLU A 306 -27.26 16.98 6.81
CA GLU A 306 -28.53 17.14 6.07
C GLU A 306 -28.57 16.24 4.84
N ILE A 307 -27.44 16.10 4.15
CA ILE A 307 -27.33 15.20 3.00
C ILE A 307 -27.43 13.75 3.44
N LYS A 308 -26.74 13.36 4.53
CA LYS A 308 -26.80 12.01 5.10
C LYS A 308 -28.23 11.68 5.53
N GLU A 309 -28.90 12.59 6.23
CA GLU A 309 -30.28 12.44 6.69
C GLU A 309 -31.26 12.30 5.52
N PHE A 310 -31.18 13.18 4.51
CA PHE A 310 -32.02 13.11 3.32
C PHE A 310 -31.80 11.82 2.52
N LEU A 311 -30.54 11.46 2.25
CA LEU A 311 -30.25 10.27 1.46
C LEU A 311 -30.73 8.99 2.17
N LYS A 312 -30.61 8.95 3.50
CA LYS A 312 -31.02 7.82 4.34
C LYS A 312 -32.53 7.72 4.52
N ASN A 313 -33.19 8.82 4.88
CA ASN A 313 -34.58 8.81 5.34
C ASN A 313 -35.58 9.07 4.21
N GLU A 314 -35.20 9.81 3.17
CA GLU A 314 -36.13 10.21 2.10
C GLU A 314 -35.84 9.52 0.77
N TRP A 315 -34.56 9.44 0.38
CA TRP A 315 -34.17 8.91 -0.94
C TRP A 315 -34.08 7.39 -0.94
N ASP A 316 -33.43 6.79 0.06
CA ASP A 316 -33.22 5.34 0.07
C ASP A 316 -34.51 4.49 0.08
N PRO A 317 -35.58 4.88 0.81
CA PRO A 317 -36.87 4.16 0.72
C PRO A 317 -37.48 4.13 -0.69
N ARG A 318 -37.01 4.97 -1.62
CA ARG A 318 -37.46 5.02 -3.02
C ARG A 318 -36.63 4.11 -3.92
N ASN A 319 -35.51 3.58 -3.44
CA ASN A 319 -34.67 2.65 -4.19
C ASN A 319 -35.30 1.26 -4.26
N ASP A 320 -34.97 0.51 -5.31
CA ASP A 320 -35.47 -0.84 -5.53
C ASP A 320 -34.30 -1.84 -5.63
N PRO A 321 -33.98 -2.62 -4.58
CA PRO A 321 -34.60 -2.56 -3.25
C PRO A 321 -34.02 -1.42 -2.38
N PRO A 322 -34.73 -0.98 -1.33
CA PRO A 322 -34.17 -0.10 -0.31
C PRO A 322 -33.04 -0.81 0.46
N ILE A 323 -32.24 -0.07 1.19
CA ILE A 323 -31.18 -0.64 2.02
C ILE A 323 -31.84 -1.27 3.27
N ALA A 324 -31.90 -2.60 3.28
CA ALA A 324 -32.50 -3.36 4.38
C ALA A 324 -31.55 -3.55 5.59
N SER A 325 -30.25 -3.29 5.44
CA SER A 325 -29.24 -3.55 6.49
C SER A 325 -28.56 -2.26 6.98
N ASN A 326 -28.24 -2.24 8.28
CA ASN A 326 -27.46 -1.15 8.88
C ASN A 326 -26.10 -0.93 8.20
N ASP A 327 -25.51 -1.97 7.61
CA ASP A 327 -24.23 -1.87 6.91
C ASP A 327 -24.36 -1.20 5.55
N GLY A 328 -25.47 -1.41 4.84
CA GLY A 328 -25.74 -0.64 3.63
C GLY A 328 -25.93 0.85 3.95
N LEU A 329 -26.51 1.18 5.12
CA LEU A 329 -26.68 2.57 5.55
C LEU A 329 -25.32 3.22 5.88
N ARG A 330 -24.39 2.47 6.48
CA ARG A 330 -23.00 2.93 6.68
C ARG A 330 -22.28 3.16 5.36
N SER A 331 -22.45 2.26 4.38
CA SER A 331 -21.88 2.42 3.04
C SER A 331 -22.41 3.68 2.34
N LEU A 332 -23.70 3.97 2.52
CA LEU A 332 -24.34 5.20 2.04
C LEU A 332 -23.75 6.45 2.71
N GLU A 333 -23.56 6.43 4.04
CA GLU A 333 -22.97 7.53 4.81
C GLU A 333 -21.50 7.80 4.40
N ALA A 334 -20.68 6.76 4.25
CA ALA A 334 -19.28 6.88 3.82
C ALA A 334 -19.17 7.41 2.37
N THR A 335 -20.03 6.92 1.47
CA THR A 335 -20.11 7.42 0.09
C THR A 335 -20.48 8.90 0.06
N THR A 336 -21.43 9.30 0.91
CA THR A 336 -21.89 10.69 1.05
C THR A 336 -20.78 11.59 1.55
N GLU A 337 -20.02 11.14 2.55
CA GLU A 337 -18.89 11.87 3.13
C GLU A 337 -17.73 12.03 2.16
N SER A 338 -17.37 10.97 1.43
CA SER A 338 -16.39 11.04 0.34
C SER A 338 -16.82 12.04 -0.74
N ALA A 339 -18.08 12.00 -1.17
CA ALA A 339 -18.61 12.95 -2.16
C ALA A 339 -18.58 14.40 -1.66
N TYR A 340 -18.95 14.63 -0.40
CA TYR A 340 -18.95 15.95 0.23
C TYR A 340 -17.54 16.51 0.39
N ASN A 341 -16.60 15.72 0.95
CA ASN A 341 -15.21 16.13 1.15
C ASN A 341 -14.49 16.43 -0.18
N ASN A 342 -14.86 15.72 -1.25
CA ASN A 342 -14.35 16.00 -2.59
C ASN A 342 -14.87 17.32 -3.18
N VAL A 343 -16.07 17.76 -2.80
CA VAL A 343 -16.63 19.06 -3.22
C VAL A 343 -16.07 20.19 -2.36
N VAL A 344 -16.04 20.01 -1.04
CA VAL A 344 -15.64 21.05 -0.08
C VAL A 344 -14.12 21.22 0.00
N GLY A 345 -13.36 20.13 -0.04
CA GLY A 345 -11.90 20.14 0.14
C GLY A 345 -11.10 20.58 -1.07
N GLY A 346 -11.73 20.94 -2.19
CA GLY A 346 -11.04 21.46 -3.39
C GLY A 346 -10.03 20.52 -4.08
N LYS A 347 -9.92 19.26 -3.64
CA LYS A 347 -8.88 18.28 -4.06
C LYS A 347 -9.00 17.75 -5.49
N SER A 348 -9.86 18.33 -6.34
CA SER A 348 -9.93 17.97 -7.76
C SER A 348 -10.15 19.21 -8.62
N GLU A 349 -9.56 19.22 -9.81
CA GLU A 349 -9.55 20.33 -10.78
C GLU A 349 -10.94 20.91 -11.06
N GLY A 350 -11.35 21.87 -10.24
CA GLY A 350 -12.53 22.71 -10.40
C GLY A 350 -13.90 21.99 -10.27
N PRO A 351 -14.96 22.74 -9.88
CA PRO A 351 -16.35 22.28 -9.91
C PRO A 351 -16.82 21.74 -11.27
N THR A 352 -16.04 21.98 -12.33
CA THR A 352 -16.32 21.63 -13.72
C THR A 352 -16.02 20.16 -14.04
N ALA A 353 -14.95 19.57 -13.49
CA ALA A 353 -14.58 18.18 -13.76
C ALA A 353 -15.57 17.19 -13.13
N GLN A 354 -16.01 17.45 -11.89
CA GLN A 354 -17.05 16.65 -11.22
C GLN A 354 -18.43 16.81 -11.87
N LYS A 355 -18.78 18.03 -12.34
CA LYS A 355 -19.99 18.24 -13.16
C LYS A 355 -19.96 17.39 -14.43
N MET A 356 -18.79 17.21 -15.05
CA MET A 356 -18.62 16.37 -16.25
C MET A 356 -18.69 14.88 -15.93
N ALA A 357 -18.09 14.39 -14.84
CA ALA A 357 -18.15 12.99 -14.42
C ALA A 357 -19.59 12.58 -14.03
N GLY A 358 -20.26 13.38 -13.20
CA GLY A 358 -21.66 13.17 -12.83
C GLY A 358 -22.61 13.25 -14.02
N CYS A 359 -22.41 14.20 -14.94
CA CYS A 359 -23.21 14.30 -16.17
C CYS A 359 -22.92 13.18 -17.19
N SER A 360 -21.69 12.66 -17.23
CA SER A 360 -21.34 11.51 -18.07
C SER A 360 -22.03 10.25 -17.55
N TRP A 361 -21.92 10.00 -16.25
CA TRP A 361 -22.59 8.88 -15.60
C TRP A 361 -24.12 8.97 -15.73
N ALA A 362 -24.72 10.13 -15.48
CA ALA A 362 -26.17 10.31 -15.63
C ALA A 362 -26.64 10.07 -17.08
N ARG A 363 -25.82 10.37 -18.10
CA ARG A 363 -26.14 10.07 -19.50
C ARG A 363 -26.02 8.58 -19.82
N SER A 364 -24.92 7.94 -19.43
CA SER A 364 -24.69 6.51 -19.65
C SER A 364 -25.76 5.62 -19.02
N ASN A 365 -26.43 6.12 -17.99
CA ASN A 365 -27.47 5.44 -17.25
C ASN A 365 -28.90 5.91 -17.60
N GLY A 366 -29.06 6.73 -18.64
CA GLY A 366 -30.36 7.22 -19.10
C GLY A 366 -31.09 8.12 -18.10
N LEU A 367 -30.38 8.66 -17.09
CA LEU A 367 -30.93 9.60 -16.11
C LEU A 367 -30.99 11.02 -16.67
N CYS A 368 -30.13 11.38 -17.62
CA CYS A 368 -30.15 12.68 -18.29
C CYS A 368 -31.04 12.65 -19.55
N PRO A 369 -32.07 13.52 -19.68
CA PRO A 369 -32.91 13.56 -20.88
C PRO A 369 -32.24 14.28 -22.06
N PHE A 370 -31.10 14.95 -21.83
CA PHE A 370 -30.37 15.68 -22.87
C PHE A 370 -29.41 14.76 -23.61
N LYS A 371 -29.40 14.83 -24.95
CA LYS A 371 -28.60 13.92 -25.79
C LYS A 371 -27.12 14.25 -25.73
N ASN A 372 -26.76 15.49 -25.41
CA ASN A 372 -25.37 15.95 -25.30
C ASN A 372 -25.22 17.07 -24.24
N MET A 373 -23.97 17.45 -23.93
CA MET A 373 -23.68 18.50 -22.94
C MET A 373 -24.14 19.89 -23.38
N ALA A 374 -24.20 20.17 -24.68
CA ALA A 374 -24.64 21.44 -25.23
C ALA A 374 -26.17 21.62 -25.08
N GLU A 375 -26.95 20.55 -25.01
CA GLU A 375 -28.39 20.63 -24.78
C GLU A 375 -28.73 20.87 -23.30
N CYS A 376 -27.91 20.35 -22.37
CA CYS A 376 -28.10 20.47 -20.92
C CYS A 376 -27.69 21.87 -20.39
N PRO A 377 -28.54 22.60 -19.65
CA PRO A 377 -28.16 23.90 -19.07
C PRO A 377 -26.93 23.85 -18.15
N VAL A 378 -26.80 22.78 -17.36
CA VAL A 378 -25.64 22.54 -16.48
C VAL A 378 -24.40 22.21 -17.30
N GLY A 379 -24.56 21.38 -18.34
CA GLY A 379 -23.49 21.03 -19.28
C GLY A 379 -22.98 22.24 -20.06
N ARG A 380 -23.87 23.14 -20.50
CA ARG A 380 -23.53 24.41 -21.15
C ARG A 380 -22.71 25.31 -20.22
N ARG A 381 -23.14 25.48 -18.97
CA ARG A 381 -22.42 26.33 -18.01
C ARG A 381 -21.05 25.75 -17.64
N ALA A 382 -20.94 24.42 -17.50
CA ALA A 382 -19.67 23.74 -17.27
C ALA A 382 -18.73 23.87 -18.49
N LEU A 383 -19.25 23.66 -19.70
CA LEU A 383 -18.51 23.84 -20.94
C LEU A 383 -18.04 25.30 -21.10
N ALA A 384 -18.92 26.28 -20.82
CA ALA A 384 -18.59 27.69 -20.84
C ALA A 384 -17.48 28.04 -19.84
N ASN A 385 -17.54 27.52 -18.61
CA ASN A 385 -16.48 27.75 -17.62
C ASN A 385 -15.15 27.12 -18.04
N LYS A 386 -15.17 25.92 -18.63
CA LYS A 386 -13.94 25.29 -19.15
C LYS A 386 -13.36 26.08 -20.32
N LEU A 387 -14.22 26.62 -21.19
CA LEU A 387 -13.80 27.50 -22.28
C LEU A 387 -13.24 28.83 -21.77
N LYS A 388 -13.83 29.43 -20.71
CA LYS A 388 -13.30 30.62 -20.03
C LYS A 388 -11.91 30.36 -19.42
N GLN A 389 -11.74 29.20 -18.78
CA GLN A 389 -10.45 28.78 -18.23
C GLN A 389 -9.40 28.62 -19.35
N ILE A 390 -9.72 27.89 -20.42
CA ILE A 390 -8.81 27.69 -21.56
C ILE A 390 -8.46 29.03 -22.22
N ALA A 391 -9.43 29.93 -22.37
CA ALA A 391 -9.18 31.26 -22.92
C ALA A 391 -8.25 32.10 -22.02
N LYS A 392 -8.40 32.01 -20.69
CA LYS A 392 -7.50 32.66 -19.72
C LYS A 392 -6.09 32.10 -19.78
N GLU A 393 -5.95 30.77 -19.91
CA GLU A 393 -4.67 30.08 -20.06
C GLU A 393 -3.96 30.39 -21.39
N MET A 394 -4.68 30.91 -22.39
CA MET A 394 -4.16 31.22 -23.74
C MET A 394 -3.90 32.71 -24.00
N GLU A 395 -4.09 33.60 -23.03
CA GLU A 395 -3.77 35.05 -23.11
C GLU A 395 -4.30 35.79 -24.36
N VAL A 396 -5.53 35.49 -24.82
CA VAL A 396 -6.05 36.01 -26.10
C VAL A 396 -6.42 37.51 -26.04
N ARG A 397 -5.96 38.34 -26.99
CA ARG A 397 -6.21 39.81 -27.11
C ARG A 397 -7.57 40.16 -27.76
N PRO A 398 -8.16 41.35 -27.49
CA PRO A 398 -9.48 41.76 -27.99
C PRO A 398 -9.49 42.39 -29.41
N TYR A 399 -10.64 42.29 -30.10
CA TYR A 399 -10.96 42.89 -31.41
C TYR A 399 -12.14 43.88 -31.34
N THR A 400 -12.33 44.68 -32.40
CA THR A 400 -13.47 45.59 -32.61
C THR A 400 -14.68 44.88 -33.26
N LEU A 401 -15.86 45.49 -33.15
CA LEU A 401 -17.13 44.94 -33.66
C LEU A 401 -17.14 44.72 -35.19
N GLU A 402 -16.44 45.58 -35.95
CA GLU A 402 -16.33 45.46 -37.42
C GLU A 402 -15.52 44.22 -37.86
N GLU A 403 -14.48 43.86 -37.10
CA GLU A 403 -13.65 42.68 -37.37
C GLU A 403 -14.43 41.38 -37.10
N PHE A 404 -15.33 41.39 -36.11
CA PHE A 404 -16.23 40.27 -35.78
C PHE A 404 -17.29 40.03 -36.87
N GLU A 405 -17.87 41.09 -37.44
CA GLU A 405 -18.86 40.97 -38.51
C GLU A 405 -18.26 40.46 -39.83
N GLY A 406 -16.98 40.77 -40.10
CA GLY A 406 -16.23 40.20 -41.22
C GLY A 406 -16.06 38.67 -41.11
N LEU A 407 -15.87 38.17 -39.88
CA LEU A 407 -15.63 36.74 -39.59
C LEU A 407 -16.89 35.87 -39.76
N VAL A 408 -18.06 36.39 -39.41
CA VAL A 408 -19.34 35.67 -39.55
C VAL A 408 -19.67 35.45 -41.04
N ARG A 409 -19.20 36.31 -41.94
CA ARG A 409 -19.44 36.19 -43.39
C ARG A 409 -18.63 35.06 -44.03
N THR A 410 -17.44 34.73 -43.52
CA THR A 410 -16.53 33.71 -44.06
C THR A 410 -16.87 32.26 -43.64
N LEU A 411 -17.68 32.06 -42.59
CA LEU A 411 -18.00 30.72 -42.04
C LEU A 411 -19.31 30.09 -42.56
N LYS A 412 -19.89 30.57 -43.66
CA LYS A 412 -21.06 29.95 -44.30
C LYS A 412 -20.71 28.55 -44.85
N GLY A 413 -20.93 27.52 -44.03
CA GLY A 413 -20.72 26.11 -44.36
C GLY A 413 -20.29 25.18 -43.20
N ALA A 414 -20.06 25.72 -41.99
CA ALA A 414 -19.60 24.92 -40.85
C ALA A 414 -20.64 23.90 -40.32
N PRO A 415 -20.22 22.71 -39.82
CA PRO A 415 -21.09 21.73 -39.17
C PRO A 415 -21.97 22.32 -38.07
N LYS A 416 -23.22 21.85 -37.95
CA LYS A 416 -24.25 22.37 -37.04
C LYS A 416 -23.80 22.59 -35.58
N TRP A 417 -22.92 21.73 -35.06
CA TRP A 417 -22.40 21.82 -33.69
C TRP A 417 -21.41 22.99 -33.49
N ILE A 418 -20.72 23.46 -34.53
CA ILE A 418 -19.87 24.66 -34.47
C ILE A 418 -20.73 25.91 -34.29
N ASN A 419 -21.87 25.98 -34.99
CA ASN A 419 -22.84 27.07 -34.81
C ASN A 419 -23.47 27.05 -33.40
N GLU A 420 -23.62 25.86 -32.80
CA GLU A 420 -24.08 25.72 -31.41
C GLU A 420 -23.02 26.20 -30.40
N ILE A 421 -21.73 25.89 -30.61
CA ILE A 421 -20.63 26.41 -29.78
C ILE A 421 -20.53 27.94 -29.92
N LEU A 422 -20.63 28.47 -31.14
CA LEU A 422 -20.64 29.91 -31.40
C LEU A 422 -21.85 30.59 -30.73
N GLY A 423 -23.01 29.94 -30.72
CA GLY A 423 -24.20 30.39 -29.99
C GLY A 423 -23.98 30.44 -28.47
N ILE A 424 -23.31 29.45 -27.89
CA ILE A 424 -22.96 29.40 -26.46
C ILE A 424 -21.94 30.49 -26.11
N LEU A 425 -20.89 30.65 -26.93
CA LEU A 425 -19.89 31.70 -26.74
C LEU A 425 -20.51 33.09 -26.84
N LYS A 426 -21.42 33.32 -27.79
CA LYS A 426 -22.14 34.59 -27.95
C LYS A 426 -23.08 34.89 -26.77
N ALA A 427 -23.81 33.88 -26.27
CA ALA A 427 -24.72 34.04 -25.14
C ALA A 427 -24.01 34.31 -23.80
N GLU A 428 -22.75 33.87 -23.67
CA GLU A 428 -21.92 34.04 -22.47
C GLU A 428 -20.99 35.27 -22.54
N GLY A 429 -21.13 36.13 -23.56
CA GLY A 429 -20.31 37.33 -23.75
C GLY A 429 -18.87 37.05 -24.20
N LEU A 430 -18.59 35.83 -24.68
CA LEU A 430 -17.28 35.35 -25.11
C LEU A 430 -17.07 35.53 -26.63
N SER A 431 -17.42 36.70 -27.18
CA SER A 431 -17.25 37.03 -28.60
C SER A 431 -15.79 37.25 -29.03
N GLN A 432 -14.82 36.71 -28.29
CA GLN A 432 -13.40 37.12 -28.30
C GLN A 432 -12.41 35.99 -28.65
N VAL A 433 -12.83 34.90 -29.31
CA VAL A 433 -11.97 33.75 -29.66
C VAL A 433 -11.60 33.79 -31.15
N THR A 434 -10.30 33.71 -31.51
CA THR A 434 -9.85 33.75 -32.92
C THR A 434 -10.22 32.47 -33.69
N PRO A 435 -10.29 32.48 -35.03
CA PRO A 435 -10.48 31.27 -35.84
C PRO A 435 -9.38 30.23 -35.64
N LEU A 436 -8.14 30.66 -35.42
CA LEU A 436 -7.01 29.78 -35.17
C LEU A 436 -7.10 29.13 -33.79
N ASP A 437 -7.58 29.86 -32.79
CA ASP A 437 -7.85 29.32 -31.45
C ASP A 437 -9.07 28.41 -31.45
N LEU A 438 -10.12 28.76 -32.20
CA LEU A 438 -11.29 27.90 -32.37
C LEU A 438 -10.93 26.61 -33.11
N GLN A 439 -10.06 26.68 -34.12
CA GLN A 439 -9.52 25.51 -34.83
C GLN A 439 -8.66 24.66 -33.91
N LYS A 440 -7.75 25.24 -33.11
CA LYS A 440 -6.96 24.53 -32.10
C LYS A 440 -7.83 23.88 -31.02
N ILE A 441 -8.89 24.56 -30.60
CA ILE A 441 -9.90 24.03 -29.65
C ILE A 441 -10.67 22.88 -30.30
N VAL A 442 -11.11 23.01 -31.55
CA VAL A 442 -11.84 21.98 -32.31
C VAL A 442 -10.96 20.76 -32.60
N GLU A 443 -9.70 20.95 -32.95
CA GLU A 443 -8.71 19.88 -33.19
C GLU A 443 -8.39 19.12 -31.91
N ARG A 444 -8.33 19.80 -30.75
CA ARG A 444 -8.24 19.16 -29.43
C ARG A 444 -9.50 18.37 -29.03
N LEU A 445 -10.68 18.78 -29.52
CA LEU A 445 -11.97 18.21 -29.11
C LEU A 445 -12.54 17.15 -30.07
N THR A 446 -12.01 17.01 -31.29
CA THR A 446 -12.59 16.12 -32.32
C THR A 446 -11.78 14.83 -32.49
N PRO A 447 -12.31 13.63 -32.13
CA PRO A 447 -11.64 12.36 -32.41
C PRO A 447 -11.74 11.99 -33.91
N PRO A 448 -10.75 11.27 -34.50
CA PRO A 448 -10.74 10.95 -35.93
C PRO A 448 -11.86 9.97 -36.32
N LYS A 449 -12.55 10.27 -37.44
CA LYS A 449 -13.73 9.53 -37.91
C LYS A 449 -13.39 8.14 -38.49
N LYS A 450 -14.04 7.08 -38.00
CA LYS A 450 -14.17 5.78 -38.68
C LYS A 450 -15.39 5.78 -39.61
N LYS A 451 -15.25 5.28 -40.84
CA LYS A 451 -16.38 4.90 -41.70
C LYS A 451 -17.03 3.64 -41.14
N ILE A 452 -18.36 3.66 -40.99
CA ILE A 452 -19.17 2.47 -40.68
C ILE A 452 -20.25 2.38 -41.76
N ASP A 453 -20.23 1.26 -42.47
CA ASP A 453 -21.26 0.85 -43.43
C ASP A 453 -22.53 0.43 -42.67
N LYS A 454 -23.71 0.82 -43.19
CA LYS A 454 -25.01 0.47 -42.59
C LYS A 454 -25.84 -0.32 -43.59
N SER A 455 -26.22 -1.55 -43.23
CA SER A 455 -27.45 -2.18 -43.72
C SER A 455 -28.27 -2.68 -42.53
N PRO A 456 -29.60 -2.46 -42.50
CA PRO A 456 -30.46 -2.98 -41.45
C PRO A 456 -31.10 -4.31 -41.89
N ARG A 457 -30.97 -5.36 -41.07
CA ARG A 457 -31.85 -6.54 -41.11
C ARG A 457 -32.70 -6.55 -39.85
N GLU A 458 -34.02 -6.49 -40.05
CA GLU A 458 -35.03 -6.75 -39.02
C GLU A 458 -35.09 -8.25 -38.73
N VAL A 459 -35.08 -8.63 -37.46
CA VAL A 459 -35.45 -9.98 -37.01
C VAL A 459 -36.43 -9.81 -35.84
N LYS A 460 -37.62 -10.39 -36.01
CA LYS A 460 -38.67 -10.53 -35.00
C LYS A 460 -38.28 -11.64 -34.02
N ASP A 461 -38.17 -11.32 -32.73
CA ASP A 461 -37.97 -12.30 -31.67
C ASP A 461 -39.29 -13.03 -31.36
N LYS A 462 -39.30 -14.37 -31.50
CA LYS A 462 -40.27 -15.26 -30.87
C LYS A 462 -39.71 -15.69 -29.51
N GLU A 463 -40.52 -15.59 -28.46
CA GLU A 463 -40.17 -15.99 -27.10
C GLU A 463 -39.80 -17.49 -27.04
N ALA A 464 -38.67 -17.78 -26.40
CA ALA A 464 -38.20 -19.15 -26.18
C ALA A 464 -38.80 -19.71 -24.88
N PRO A 465 -39.25 -20.98 -24.85
CA PRO A 465 -39.82 -21.59 -23.66
C PRO A 465 -38.79 -21.70 -22.53
N ALA A 466 -39.26 -21.59 -21.29
CA ALA A 466 -38.46 -21.67 -20.08
C ALA A 466 -37.70 -23.02 -20.02
N LYS A 467 -36.38 -22.99 -20.25
CA LYS A 467 -35.52 -24.18 -20.12
C LYS A 467 -35.53 -24.69 -18.67
N GLU A 468 -35.95 -25.95 -18.54
CA GLU A 468 -35.86 -26.80 -17.35
C GLU A 468 -34.48 -26.71 -16.69
N VAL A 469 -34.48 -26.75 -15.36
CA VAL A 469 -33.26 -26.74 -14.56
C VAL A 469 -32.72 -28.17 -14.52
N ARG A 470 -31.65 -28.45 -15.27
CA ARG A 470 -30.93 -29.72 -15.21
C ARG A 470 -30.45 -30.00 -13.78
N SER A 471 -30.53 -31.27 -13.36
CA SER A 471 -29.86 -31.87 -12.20
C SER A 471 -28.45 -32.35 -12.58
N LEU A 472 -27.61 -32.70 -11.59
CA LEU A 472 -26.28 -33.24 -11.88
C LEU A 472 -26.35 -34.61 -12.60
N ASP A 473 -27.42 -35.37 -12.36
CA ASP A 473 -27.65 -36.68 -12.97
C ASP A 473 -28.09 -36.57 -14.45
N ASP A 474 -28.42 -35.36 -14.91
CA ASP A 474 -28.79 -35.11 -16.31
C ASP A 474 -27.57 -34.89 -17.23
N PHE A 475 -26.36 -34.87 -16.65
CA PHE A 475 -25.12 -34.72 -17.42
C PHE A 475 -24.67 -36.08 -17.97
N SER A 476 -24.25 -36.09 -19.24
CA SER A 476 -23.65 -37.29 -19.83
C SER A 476 -22.34 -37.64 -19.12
N LYS A 477 -21.85 -38.88 -19.29
CA LYS A 477 -20.54 -39.29 -18.74
C LYS A 477 -19.41 -38.38 -19.24
N GLU A 478 -19.49 -37.97 -20.51
CA GLU A 478 -18.54 -37.05 -21.14
C GLU A 478 -18.61 -35.65 -20.54
N GLU A 479 -19.82 -35.10 -20.32
CA GLU A 479 -19.96 -33.78 -19.69
C GLU A 479 -19.51 -33.81 -18.22
N MET A 480 -19.79 -34.90 -17.50
CA MET A 480 -19.30 -35.11 -16.14
C MET A 480 -17.78 -35.19 -16.08
N SER A 481 -17.15 -35.89 -17.03
CA SER A 481 -15.70 -35.95 -17.16
C SER A 481 -15.09 -34.55 -17.35
N LEU A 482 -15.70 -33.69 -18.17
CA LEU A 482 -15.25 -32.30 -18.35
C LEU A 482 -15.37 -31.46 -17.06
N ILE A 483 -16.45 -31.65 -16.28
CA ILE A 483 -16.63 -30.97 -14.99
C ILE A 483 -15.55 -31.42 -13.99
N ILE A 484 -15.32 -32.74 -13.90
CA ILE A 484 -14.31 -33.35 -13.03
C ILE A 484 -12.92 -32.83 -13.39
N ARG A 485 -12.55 -32.88 -14.67
CA ARG A 485 -11.28 -32.35 -15.20
C ARG A 485 -11.08 -30.89 -14.83
N HIS A 486 -12.10 -30.05 -15.02
CA HIS A 486 -12.03 -28.63 -14.68
C HIS A 486 -11.75 -28.41 -13.19
N TYR A 487 -12.46 -29.10 -12.29
CA TYR A 487 -12.25 -28.93 -10.86
C TYR A 487 -10.94 -29.52 -10.36
N ILE A 488 -10.47 -30.64 -10.92
CA ILE A 488 -9.12 -31.14 -10.64
C ILE A 488 -8.07 -30.11 -11.08
N MET A 489 -8.19 -29.53 -12.27
CA MET A 489 -7.28 -28.47 -12.73
C MET A 489 -7.27 -27.26 -11.82
N GLU A 490 -8.44 -26.77 -11.40
CA GLU A 490 -8.52 -25.62 -10.49
C GLU A 490 -8.03 -25.97 -9.08
N ALA A 491 -8.29 -27.18 -8.60
CA ALA A 491 -7.81 -27.69 -7.32
C ALA A 491 -6.27 -27.72 -7.28
N ILE A 492 -5.65 -28.22 -8.34
CA ILE A 492 -4.19 -28.26 -8.51
C ILE A 492 -3.58 -26.85 -8.45
N LYS A 493 -4.21 -25.85 -9.09
CA LYS A 493 -3.72 -24.45 -9.08
C LYS A 493 -3.74 -23.81 -7.69
N LEU A 494 -4.56 -24.32 -6.78
CA LEU A 494 -4.70 -23.81 -5.42
C LEU A 494 -3.65 -24.40 -4.45
N ASP A 495 -3.05 -25.53 -4.81
CA ASP A 495 -2.05 -26.25 -4.00
C ASP A 495 -2.56 -26.50 -2.55
N THR A 496 -1.73 -26.25 -1.53
CA THR A 496 -2.03 -26.38 -0.10
C THR A 496 -2.96 -25.28 0.42
N THR A 497 -3.27 -24.27 -0.41
CA THR A 497 -4.14 -23.16 -0.03
C THR A 497 -5.59 -23.62 0.05
N LYS A 498 -6.21 -23.56 1.23
CA LYS A 498 -7.63 -23.87 1.39
C LYS A 498 -8.50 -22.78 0.75
N THR A 499 -9.51 -23.18 -0.03
CA THR A 499 -10.52 -22.28 -0.60
C THR A 499 -11.90 -22.91 -0.52
N THR A 500 -12.95 -22.15 -0.85
CA THR A 500 -14.32 -22.66 -0.92
C THR A 500 -14.71 -22.97 -2.37
N LEU A 501 -15.58 -23.95 -2.58
CA LEU A 501 -16.03 -24.38 -3.92
C LEU A 501 -16.67 -23.23 -4.72
N ILE A 502 -17.39 -22.32 -4.05
CA ILE A 502 -18.00 -21.14 -4.70
C ILE A 502 -16.97 -20.11 -5.19
N ARG A 503 -15.75 -20.14 -4.65
CA ARG A 503 -14.63 -19.27 -5.05
C ARG A 503 -13.81 -19.84 -6.20
N ILE A 504 -13.93 -21.15 -6.44
CA ILE A 504 -13.34 -21.78 -7.60
C ILE A 504 -14.17 -21.39 -8.82
N ARG A 505 -13.50 -21.00 -9.91
CA ARG A 505 -14.20 -20.64 -11.15
C ARG A 505 -15.04 -21.85 -11.60
N PRO A 506 -16.37 -21.72 -11.78
CA PRO A 506 -17.19 -22.85 -12.19
C PRO A 506 -16.99 -23.16 -13.68
N PRO A 507 -17.13 -24.44 -14.10
CA PRO A 507 -17.08 -24.82 -15.50
C PRO A 507 -18.23 -24.17 -16.27
N PHE A 508 -18.04 -23.92 -17.57
CA PHE A 508 -19.06 -23.28 -18.42
C PHE A 508 -20.38 -24.07 -18.44
N LEU A 509 -20.31 -25.39 -18.24
CA LEU A 509 -21.45 -26.29 -18.12
C LEU A 509 -22.37 -25.95 -16.94
N PHE A 510 -21.87 -25.26 -15.91
CA PHE A 510 -22.67 -24.73 -14.81
C PHE A 510 -23.27 -23.35 -15.10
N LEU A 511 -23.00 -22.76 -16.27
CA LEU A 511 -23.52 -21.45 -16.64
C LEU A 511 -24.77 -21.59 -17.53
N LYS A 512 -25.86 -20.92 -17.13
CA LYS A 512 -27.07 -20.79 -17.95
C LYS A 512 -26.96 -19.55 -18.84
N GLU A 513 -27.14 -19.72 -20.14
CA GLU A 513 -27.19 -18.61 -21.10
C GLU A 513 -28.57 -17.93 -21.08
N GLU A 514 -28.61 -16.63 -20.78
CA GLU A 514 -29.80 -15.79 -20.83
C GLU A 514 -29.67 -14.73 -21.95
N LYS A 515 -30.71 -14.54 -22.76
CA LYS A 515 -30.76 -13.46 -23.76
C LYS A 515 -31.47 -12.24 -23.17
N LYS A 516 -30.74 -11.16 -22.90
CA LYS A 516 -31.33 -9.85 -22.55
C LYS A 516 -31.13 -8.87 -23.70
N GLY A 517 -32.22 -8.53 -24.41
CA GLY A 517 -32.26 -7.41 -25.36
C GLY A 517 -31.16 -7.39 -26.43
N LYS A 518 -30.78 -8.56 -26.97
CA LYS A 518 -29.69 -8.82 -27.96
C LYS A 518 -28.29 -9.14 -27.42
N LYS A 519 -28.04 -9.14 -26.11
CA LYS A 519 -26.77 -9.66 -25.53
C LYS A 519 -26.99 -11.01 -24.81
N LYS A 520 -26.08 -11.96 -25.05
CA LYS A 520 -25.98 -13.22 -24.29
C LYS A 520 -25.27 -12.93 -22.95
N VAL A 521 -25.91 -13.24 -21.83
CA VAL A 521 -25.34 -13.12 -20.49
C VAL A 521 -25.32 -14.52 -19.87
N TYR A 522 -24.19 -14.94 -19.32
CA TYR A 522 -24.05 -16.24 -18.65
C TYR A 522 -24.20 -16.06 -17.14
N LYS A 523 -25.09 -16.83 -16.50
CA LYS A 523 -25.32 -16.80 -15.04
C LYS A 523 -25.01 -18.17 -14.43
N LEU A 524 -24.29 -18.19 -13.30
CA LEU A 524 -24.00 -19.43 -12.57
C LEU A 524 -25.30 -20.08 -12.07
N ASN A 525 -25.51 -21.34 -12.45
CA ASN A 525 -26.59 -22.16 -11.92
C ASN A 525 -26.19 -22.71 -10.55
N ARG A 526 -26.51 -21.94 -9.51
CA ARG A 526 -26.17 -22.25 -8.11
C ARG A 526 -26.65 -23.65 -7.69
N ARG A 527 -27.84 -24.08 -8.14
CA ARG A 527 -28.39 -25.41 -7.80
C ARG A 527 -27.53 -26.57 -8.32
N LEU A 528 -26.98 -26.43 -9.53
CA LEU A 528 -26.08 -27.45 -10.08
C LEU A 528 -24.78 -27.52 -9.29
N LEU A 529 -24.22 -26.37 -8.94
CA LEU A 529 -23.02 -26.30 -8.11
C LEU A 529 -23.27 -26.87 -6.69
N GLU A 530 -24.42 -26.59 -6.10
CA GLU A 530 -24.84 -27.17 -4.81
C GLU A 530 -24.98 -28.70 -4.90
N SER A 531 -25.55 -29.21 -6.00
CA SER A 531 -25.65 -30.65 -6.24
C SER A 531 -24.28 -31.32 -6.40
N PHE A 532 -23.34 -30.65 -7.07
CA PHE A 532 -21.96 -31.11 -7.21
C PHE A 532 -21.24 -31.13 -5.86
N ALA A 533 -21.32 -30.04 -5.09
CA ALA A 533 -20.74 -29.94 -3.75
C ALA A 533 -21.31 -31.01 -2.81
N LYS A 534 -22.64 -31.24 -2.86
CA LYS A 534 -23.30 -32.31 -2.10
C LYS A 534 -22.74 -33.69 -2.45
N LYS A 535 -22.48 -33.97 -3.73
CA LYS A 535 -21.90 -35.25 -4.16
C LYS A 535 -20.47 -35.46 -3.65
N LEU A 536 -19.70 -34.38 -3.49
CA LEU A 536 -18.37 -34.39 -2.87
C LEU A 536 -18.40 -34.48 -1.32
N GLY A 537 -19.59 -34.46 -0.71
CA GLY A 537 -19.72 -34.35 0.73
C GLY A 537 -19.13 -33.04 1.27
N LEU A 538 -19.31 -31.94 0.52
CA LEU A 538 -18.84 -30.60 0.86
C LEU A 538 -20.00 -29.61 0.93
N SER A 539 -19.92 -28.63 1.83
CA SER A 539 -20.73 -27.41 1.69
C SER A 539 -20.04 -26.40 0.76
N LEU A 540 -20.80 -25.51 0.10
CA LEU A 540 -20.22 -24.52 -0.82
C LEU A 540 -19.19 -23.59 -0.17
N ASP A 541 -19.33 -23.35 1.13
CA ASP A 541 -18.50 -22.46 1.94
C ASP A 541 -17.45 -23.24 2.77
N GLU A 542 -17.37 -24.57 2.61
CA GLU A 542 -16.37 -25.39 3.28
C GLU A 542 -14.98 -25.13 2.68
N LEU A 543 -14.01 -24.89 3.56
CA LEU A 543 -12.62 -24.70 3.19
C LEU A 543 -11.96 -26.05 2.89
N VAL A 544 -11.69 -26.29 1.61
CA VAL A 544 -11.04 -27.49 1.09
C VAL A 544 -9.68 -27.11 0.48
N SER A 545 -8.62 -27.87 0.78
CA SER A 545 -7.34 -27.71 0.06
C SER A 545 -7.48 -28.25 -1.36
N GLY A 546 -6.53 -27.92 -2.25
CA GLY A 546 -6.51 -28.50 -3.59
C GLY A 546 -6.55 -30.04 -3.55
N TRP A 547 -5.71 -30.64 -2.69
CA TRP A 547 -5.63 -32.10 -2.57
C TRP A 547 -6.84 -32.75 -1.94
N ASP A 548 -7.39 -32.16 -0.88
CA ASP A 548 -8.62 -32.68 -0.29
C ASP A 548 -9.76 -32.66 -1.31
N LEU A 549 -9.78 -31.67 -2.20
CA LEU A 549 -10.78 -31.57 -3.27
C LEU A 549 -10.54 -32.65 -4.35
N VAL A 550 -9.29 -32.89 -4.75
CA VAL A 550 -8.95 -33.98 -5.68
C VAL A 550 -9.33 -35.33 -5.11
N ALA A 551 -8.96 -35.62 -3.85
CA ALA A 551 -9.30 -36.89 -3.18
C ALA A 551 -10.82 -37.09 -3.08
N LYS A 552 -11.57 -36.03 -2.73
CA LYS A 552 -13.04 -36.08 -2.69
C LYS A 552 -13.66 -36.28 -4.08
N ILE A 553 -13.08 -35.69 -5.13
CA ILE A 553 -13.51 -35.93 -6.51
C ILE A 553 -13.24 -37.37 -6.90
N GLN A 554 -12.06 -37.90 -6.57
CA GLN A 554 -11.67 -39.27 -6.85
C GLN A 554 -12.63 -40.27 -6.20
N GLU A 555 -12.91 -40.10 -4.90
CA GLU A 555 -13.84 -40.92 -4.13
C GLU A 555 -15.28 -40.82 -4.65
N ALA A 556 -15.80 -39.61 -4.87
CA ALA A 556 -17.20 -39.39 -5.21
C ALA A 556 -17.57 -39.79 -6.65
N PHE A 557 -16.59 -39.80 -7.56
CA PHE A 557 -16.80 -40.09 -8.98
C PHE A 557 -16.11 -41.37 -9.45
N GLY A 558 -15.39 -42.08 -8.58
CA GLY A 558 -14.72 -43.34 -8.91
C GLY A 558 -13.62 -43.17 -9.96
N VAL A 559 -12.88 -42.05 -9.91
CA VAL A 559 -11.75 -41.79 -10.82
C VAL A 559 -10.60 -42.73 -10.42
N SER A 560 -10.08 -43.52 -11.35
CA SER A 560 -8.94 -44.41 -11.05
C SER A 560 -7.65 -43.60 -10.87
N ASP A 561 -6.63 -44.19 -10.23
CA ASP A 561 -5.32 -43.53 -10.10
C ASP A 561 -4.70 -43.20 -11.47
N ASP A 562 -4.88 -44.07 -12.47
CA ASP A 562 -4.40 -43.86 -13.84
C ASP A 562 -5.15 -42.73 -14.56
N GLU A 563 -6.47 -42.64 -14.35
CA GLU A 563 -7.29 -41.54 -14.87
C GLU A 563 -6.91 -40.22 -14.20
N LEU A 564 -6.72 -40.22 -12.89
CA LEU A 564 -6.30 -39.04 -12.13
C LEU A 564 -4.91 -38.58 -12.59
N ARG A 565 -3.97 -39.51 -12.76
CA ARG A 565 -2.62 -39.23 -13.29
C ARG A 565 -2.71 -38.60 -14.68
N THR A 566 -3.53 -39.16 -15.56
CA THR A 566 -3.78 -38.59 -16.89
C THR A 566 -4.33 -37.17 -16.80
N LEU A 567 -5.32 -36.93 -15.92
CA LEU A 567 -5.92 -35.61 -15.71
C LEU A 567 -4.94 -34.59 -15.11
N ILE A 568 -4.05 -35.02 -14.21
CA ILE A 568 -2.97 -34.18 -13.66
C ILE A 568 -1.99 -33.80 -14.77
N VAL A 569 -1.62 -34.74 -15.62
CA VAL A 569 -0.69 -34.51 -16.74
C VAL A 569 -1.31 -33.56 -17.75
N GLU A 570 -2.58 -33.74 -18.08
CA GLU A 570 -3.34 -32.80 -18.90
C GLU A 570 -3.45 -31.42 -18.24
N ALA A 571 -3.65 -31.36 -16.92
CA ALA A 571 -3.67 -30.10 -16.17
C ALA A 571 -2.32 -29.39 -16.23
N ILE A 572 -1.23 -30.13 -16.06
CA ILE A 572 0.14 -29.63 -16.18
C ILE A 572 0.39 -29.13 -17.61
N LYS A 573 0.01 -29.90 -18.63
CA LYS A 573 0.11 -29.50 -20.03
C LYS A 573 -0.71 -28.23 -20.33
N ASP A 574 -1.91 -28.09 -19.80
CA ASP A 574 -2.74 -26.88 -19.93
C ASP A 574 -2.15 -25.69 -19.16
N MET A 575 -1.55 -25.92 -18.00
CA MET A 575 -0.87 -24.88 -17.23
C MET A 575 0.43 -24.41 -17.92
N LEU A 576 1.12 -25.30 -18.61
CA LEU A 576 2.30 -25.01 -19.42
C LEU A 576 1.93 -24.44 -20.81
N GLY A 577 0.78 -24.86 -21.34
CA GLY A 577 0.20 -24.54 -22.64
C GLY A 577 -0.89 -23.48 -22.54
N THR A 578 -0.48 -22.21 -22.44
CA THR A 578 -1.35 -21.07 -22.76
C THR A 578 -1.23 -20.71 -24.25
N TYR A 579 -1.54 -19.48 -24.69
CA TYR A 579 -1.61 -19.01 -26.09
C TYR A 579 -0.32 -19.15 -26.95
N MET A 580 0.76 -19.73 -26.40
CA MET A 580 1.82 -20.36 -27.19
C MET A 580 1.80 -21.84 -26.89
N ARG A 581 1.80 -22.66 -27.96
CA ARG A 581 1.94 -24.11 -27.86
C ARG A 581 3.12 -24.47 -26.97
N THR A 582 2.94 -25.48 -26.13
CA THR A 582 4.07 -26.07 -25.42
C THR A 582 5.03 -26.64 -26.48
N PRO A 583 6.33 -26.30 -26.45
CA PRO A 583 7.27 -26.86 -27.39
C PRO A 583 7.24 -28.39 -27.29
N PRO A 584 7.31 -29.14 -28.41
CA PRO A 584 7.26 -30.61 -28.39
C PRO A 584 8.30 -31.25 -27.46
N CYS A 585 9.47 -30.60 -27.30
CA CYS A 585 10.49 -31.04 -26.35
C CYS A 585 10.01 -30.93 -24.90
N ILE A 586 9.28 -29.88 -24.53
CA ILE A 586 8.68 -29.75 -23.20
C ILE A 586 7.51 -30.72 -23.03
N GLU A 587 6.68 -30.92 -24.07
CA GLU A 587 5.60 -31.92 -24.04
C GLU A 587 6.15 -33.33 -23.79
N ALA A 588 7.19 -33.73 -24.53
CA ALA A 588 7.85 -35.02 -24.36
C ALA A 588 8.45 -35.19 -22.96
N LEU A 589 9.03 -34.14 -22.37
CA LEU A 589 9.55 -34.21 -21.01
C LEU A 589 8.45 -34.29 -19.95
N VAL A 590 7.31 -33.62 -20.17
CA VAL A 590 6.13 -33.75 -19.30
C VAL A 590 5.53 -35.15 -19.42
N ASP A 591 5.54 -35.76 -20.60
CA ASP A 591 5.09 -37.15 -20.82
C ASP A 591 6.04 -38.16 -20.17
N LYS A 592 7.35 -37.98 -20.32
CA LYS A 592 8.36 -38.79 -19.62
C LYS A 592 8.16 -38.77 -18.10
N LEU A 593 8.00 -37.56 -17.58
CA LEU A 593 7.63 -37.28 -16.19
C LEU A 593 6.32 -37.98 -15.78
N ALA A 594 5.28 -37.84 -16.62
CA ALA A 594 3.98 -38.47 -16.46
C ALA A 594 4.07 -39.99 -16.35
N GLU A 595 4.95 -40.62 -17.11
CA GLU A 595 5.16 -42.08 -17.14
C GLU A 595 5.96 -42.57 -15.92
N GLY A 596 6.54 -41.65 -15.14
CA GLY A 596 7.31 -41.97 -13.94
C GLY A 596 8.80 -42.18 -14.23
N GLU A 597 9.26 -41.76 -15.41
CA GLU A 597 10.67 -41.76 -15.75
C GLU A 597 11.38 -40.53 -15.16
N ALA A 598 12.59 -40.74 -14.62
CA ALA A 598 13.40 -39.65 -14.12
C ALA A 598 13.91 -38.76 -15.26
N LEU A 599 13.99 -37.45 -15.00
CA LEU A 599 14.62 -36.51 -15.91
C LEU A 599 16.14 -36.56 -15.76
N GLU A 600 16.84 -36.62 -16.88
CA GLU A 600 18.27 -36.38 -16.94
C GLU A 600 18.57 -34.91 -16.60
N PRO A 601 19.76 -34.59 -16.07
CA PRO A 601 20.18 -33.22 -15.74
C PRO A 601 19.87 -32.19 -16.84
N HIS A 602 20.17 -32.53 -18.08
CA HIS A 602 19.99 -31.63 -19.23
C HIS A 602 18.49 -31.44 -19.57
N GLU A 603 17.66 -32.46 -19.41
CA GLU A 603 16.20 -32.36 -19.55
C GLU A 603 15.59 -31.46 -18.47
N LEU A 604 16.09 -31.57 -17.24
CA LEU A 604 15.74 -30.68 -16.14
C LEU A 604 16.11 -29.23 -16.46
N ASP A 605 17.30 -28.97 -17.00
CA ASP A 605 17.71 -27.63 -17.45
C ASP A 605 16.76 -27.06 -18.52
N LEU A 606 16.28 -27.90 -19.42
CA LEU A 606 15.34 -27.50 -20.48
C LEU A 606 13.99 -27.06 -19.89
N ILE A 607 13.44 -27.84 -18.95
CA ILE A 607 12.18 -27.49 -18.28
C ILE A 607 12.35 -26.25 -17.39
N VAL A 608 13.41 -26.19 -16.58
CA VAL A 608 13.76 -25.03 -15.75
C VAL A 608 13.82 -23.76 -16.60
N SER A 609 14.53 -23.82 -17.72
CA SER A 609 14.71 -22.68 -18.62
C SER A 609 13.39 -22.24 -19.25
N TRP A 610 12.51 -23.19 -19.62
CA TRP A 610 11.17 -22.90 -20.12
C TRP A 610 10.28 -22.25 -19.06
N ILE A 611 10.27 -22.77 -17.82
CA ILE A 611 9.54 -22.19 -16.69
C ILE A 611 10.05 -20.77 -16.41
N LYS A 612 11.37 -20.56 -16.41
CA LYS A 612 12.02 -19.26 -16.19
C LYS A 612 11.72 -18.26 -17.32
N TYR A 613 11.69 -18.70 -18.57
CA TYR A 613 11.28 -17.88 -19.70
C TYR A 613 9.83 -17.42 -19.55
N ARG A 614 8.93 -18.33 -19.19
CA ARG A 614 7.55 -17.94 -18.92
C ARG A 614 7.49 -16.95 -17.75
N SER A 615 8.33 -17.08 -16.71
CA SER A 615 8.25 -16.31 -15.44
C SER A 615 8.89 -14.91 -15.47
N ARG A 616 9.46 -14.53 -16.62
CA ARG A 616 10.05 -13.22 -16.91
C ARG A 616 9.11 -12.05 -16.63
N GLY A 617 9.53 -11.21 -15.68
CA GLY A 617 8.83 -10.02 -15.15
C GLY A 617 9.12 -9.71 -13.68
N LYS A 618 9.83 -10.60 -12.98
CA LYS A 618 10.08 -10.54 -11.53
C LYS A 618 11.54 -10.32 -11.11
N GLU A 619 12.49 -10.33 -12.04
CA GLU A 619 13.94 -10.48 -11.76
C GLU A 619 14.54 -9.37 -10.88
N LYS A 620 13.92 -8.18 -10.76
CA LYS A 620 14.43 -7.11 -9.87
C LYS A 620 13.70 -6.94 -8.53
N ALA A 621 12.47 -7.47 -8.37
CA ALA A 621 11.66 -7.21 -7.17
C ALA A 621 11.47 -8.43 -6.25
N ARG A 622 11.52 -9.67 -6.75
CA ARG A 622 11.19 -10.87 -5.94
C ARG A 622 12.32 -11.80 -5.55
N ALA A 623 13.50 -11.71 -6.16
CA ALA A 623 14.65 -12.47 -5.69
C ALA A 623 15.05 -12.12 -4.23
N LYS A 624 14.54 -11.01 -3.68
CA LYS A 624 14.81 -10.58 -2.30
C LYS A 624 13.82 -11.07 -1.23
N ARG A 625 12.64 -11.63 -1.57
CA ARG A 625 11.62 -12.08 -0.59
C ARG A 625 10.70 -13.18 -1.18
N GLY A 626 11.10 -14.45 -1.10
CA GLY A 626 10.19 -15.62 -1.02
C GLY A 626 9.34 -16.01 -2.24
N TYR A 627 9.59 -17.23 -2.74
CA TYR A 627 8.72 -18.14 -3.52
C TYR A 627 8.01 -17.65 -4.80
N ASP A 628 8.50 -18.14 -5.95
CA ASP A 628 7.78 -18.04 -7.22
C ASP A 628 6.66 -19.09 -7.27
N LYS A 629 5.40 -18.70 -7.50
CA LYS A 629 4.27 -19.65 -7.65
C LYS A 629 4.49 -20.71 -8.75
N ARG A 630 5.39 -20.46 -9.70
CA ARG A 630 5.79 -21.46 -10.72
C ARG A 630 6.89 -22.40 -10.26
N LEU A 631 7.67 -21.96 -9.26
CA LEU A 631 8.49 -22.85 -8.46
C LEU A 631 7.59 -23.74 -7.59
N GLY A 632 6.49 -23.20 -7.06
CA GLY A 632 5.42 -23.99 -6.44
C GLY A 632 4.73 -24.96 -7.41
N LEU A 633 4.46 -24.55 -8.66
CA LEU A 633 3.93 -25.45 -9.70
C LEU A 633 4.95 -26.54 -10.07
N TRP A 634 6.24 -26.22 -10.10
CA TRP A 634 7.29 -27.21 -10.33
C TRP A 634 7.47 -28.15 -9.14
N GLU A 635 7.48 -27.64 -7.92
CA GLU A 635 7.49 -28.47 -6.71
C GLU A 635 6.27 -29.37 -6.66
N PHE A 636 5.10 -28.86 -7.07
CA PHE A 636 3.91 -29.66 -7.31
C PHE A 636 4.13 -30.75 -8.37
N MET A 637 4.77 -30.44 -9.50
CA MET A 637 5.10 -31.44 -10.53
C MET A 637 6.08 -32.51 -9.98
N VAL A 638 7.08 -32.11 -9.20
CA VAL A 638 8.06 -33.02 -8.58
C VAL A 638 7.43 -33.84 -7.47
N GLU A 639 6.48 -33.31 -6.72
CA GLU A 639 5.78 -34.04 -5.65
C GLU A 639 4.81 -35.09 -6.19
N MET A 640 4.29 -34.91 -7.42
CA MET A 640 3.17 -35.69 -7.93
C MET A 640 3.53 -36.78 -8.93
N LEU A 641 4.78 -36.85 -9.37
CA LEU A 641 5.17 -37.80 -10.38
C LEU A 641 5.95 -38.96 -9.75
N PRO A 642 5.57 -40.23 -10.02
CA PRO A 642 6.22 -41.39 -9.43
C PRO A 642 7.73 -41.45 -9.63
N ALA A 643 8.25 -40.76 -10.65
CA ALA A 643 9.67 -40.55 -10.92
C ALA A 643 10.47 -40.00 -9.73
N PHE A 644 9.80 -39.37 -8.75
CA PHE A 644 10.43 -38.68 -7.62
C PHE A 644 10.16 -39.30 -6.26
N GLU A 645 9.46 -40.44 -6.19
CA GLU A 645 9.24 -41.16 -4.94
C GLU A 645 10.57 -41.51 -4.27
N GLY A 646 10.74 -41.11 -3.00
CA GLY A 646 11.91 -41.42 -2.19
C GLY A 646 13.06 -40.39 -2.21
N ASN A 647 13.02 -39.36 -3.05
CA ASN A 647 14.11 -38.35 -3.09
C ASN A 647 13.67 -36.91 -3.40
N MET A 648 12.44 -36.54 -3.02
CA MET A 648 11.85 -35.21 -3.33
C MET A 648 12.69 -34.03 -2.84
N GLY A 649 13.33 -34.15 -1.67
CA GLY A 649 14.19 -33.09 -1.13
C GLY A 649 15.39 -32.78 -2.03
N TYR A 650 15.99 -33.81 -2.65
CA TYR A 650 17.11 -33.67 -3.57
C TYR A 650 16.69 -32.98 -4.86
N TRP A 651 15.64 -33.47 -5.51
CA TRP A 651 15.16 -32.93 -6.80
C TRP A 651 14.62 -31.50 -6.68
N ARG A 652 14.02 -31.16 -5.54
CA ARG A 652 13.63 -29.79 -5.22
C ARG A 652 14.84 -28.86 -5.12
N LEU A 653 15.88 -29.26 -4.37
CA LEU A 653 17.11 -28.48 -4.23
C LEU A 653 17.85 -28.35 -5.56
N GLU A 654 17.94 -29.43 -6.34
CA GLU A 654 18.60 -29.45 -7.63
C GLU A 654 17.87 -28.56 -8.66
N PHE A 655 16.53 -28.59 -8.67
CA PHE A 655 15.76 -27.66 -9.47
C PHE A 655 15.95 -26.21 -9.05
N LEU A 656 15.87 -25.91 -7.74
CA LEU A 656 16.06 -24.56 -7.20
C LEU A 656 17.41 -23.98 -7.64
N LYS A 657 18.47 -24.78 -7.47
CA LYS A 657 19.83 -24.43 -7.89
C LYS A 657 19.90 -24.16 -9.40
N ARG A 658 19.37 -25.07 -10.22
CA ARG A 658 19.32 -24.88 -11.68
C ARG A 658 18.44 -23.71 -12.09
N TYR A 659 17.35 -23.43 -11.38
CA TYR A 659 16.46 -22.30 -11.64
C TYR A 659 17.13 -20.96 -11.35
N GLU A 660 17.97 -20.89 -10.31
CA GLU A 660 18.80 -19.71 -10.06
C GLU A 660 19.81 -19.49 -11.20
N ASP A 661 20.48 -20.56 -11.62
CA ASP A 661 21.54 -20.53 -12.64
C ASP A 661 21.03 -20.40 -14.10
N ALA A 662 19.79 -20.82 -14.37
CA ALA A 662 19.26 -20.89 -15.73
C ALA A 662 19.18 -19.52 -16.39
N LYS A 663 19.58 -19.43 -17.65
CA LYS A 663 19.42 -18.21 -18.45
C LYS A 663 18.03 -18.13 -19.08
N PRO A 664 17.59 -16.93 -19.52
CA PRO A 664 16.53 -16.80 -20.52
C PRO A 664 16.41 -17.96 -21.50
N PHE A 665 15.19 -18.49 -21.63
CA PHE A 665 14.63 -19.17 -22.81
C PHE A 665 15.34 -18.86 -24.13
N LYS A 666 16.49 -19.44 -24.48
CA LYS A 666 17.05 -19.35 -25.82
C LYS A 666 17.05 -20.76 -26.35
N CYS A 667 16.14 -21.06 -27.27
CA CYS A 667 16.00 -22.38 -27.91
C CYS A 667 17.39 -22.84 -28.39
N PRO A 668 18.08 -23.72 -27.64
CA PRO A 668 19.46 -23.99 -27.92
C PRO A 668 19.46 -25.23 -28.80
N ARG A 669 19.35 -25.02 -30.11
CA ARG A 669 19.45 -26.11 -31.11
C ARG A 669 20.66 -27.01 -30.86
N GLU A 670 21.72 -26.45 -30.28
CA GLU A 670 23.00 -27.08 -30.01
C GLU A 670 23.06 -27.89 -28.70
N VAL A 671 22.15 -27.67 -27.75
CA VAL A 671 22.27 -28.25 -26.40
C VAL A 671 21.41 -29.51 -26.20
N PHE A 672 20.36 -29.72 -27.01
CA PHE A 672 19.42 -30.85 -26.82
C PHE A 672 19.05 -31.59 -28.12
N PRO A 673 20.01 -32.25 -28.79
CA PRO A 673 19.73 -33.08 -29.96
C PRO A 673 18.81 -34.26 -29.60
N GLY A 674 17.65 -34.37 -30.25
CA GLY A 674 16.71 -35.51 -30.11
C GLY A 674 15.30 -35.17 -29.61
N TYR A 675 15.13 -34.09 -28.82
CA TYR A 675 13.83 -33.74 -28.22
C TYR A 675 13.05 -32.68 -29.00
N CYS A 676 13.75 -31.86 -29.79
CA CYS A 676 13.12 -30.76 -30.52
C CYS A 676 12.67 -31.22 -31.90
N ASN A 677 11.37 -31.14 -32.19
CA ASN A 677 10.84 -31.22 -33.54
C ASN A 677 10.73 -29.78 -34.11
N PRO A 678 11.63 -29.37 -35.03
CA PRO A 678 11.68 -28.00 -35.57
C PRO A 678 10.35 -27.56 -36.17
N ASP A 679 9.66 -28.47 -36.87
CA ASP A 679 8.43 -28.18 -37.59
C ASP A 679 7.26 -27.90 -36.66
N LYS A 680 7.33 -28.39 -35.42
CA LYS A 680 6.28 -28.24 -34.40
C LYS A 680 6.65 -27.22 -33.30
N CYS A 681 7.91 -26.81 -33.17
CA CYS A 681 8.36 -25.89 -32.13
C CYS A 681 7.91 -24.44 -32.41
N PRO A 682 7.16 -23.77 -31.51
CA PRO A 682 6.65 -22.42 -31.74
C PRO A 682 7.76 -21.36 -31.88
N PHE A 683 8.96 -21.63 -31.35
CA PHE A 683 10.11 -20.74 -31.49
C PHE A 683 10.83 -20.86 -32.84
N GLN A 684 10.66 -21.97 -33.55
CA GLN A 684 11.31 -22.20 -34.85
C GLN A 684 10.30 -22.08 -35.99
N ASN A 685 9.07 -22.50 -35.76
CA ASN A 685 7.98 -22.49 -36.72
C ASN A 685 6.68 -22.03 -36.03
N PRO A 686 6.57 -20.71 -35.73
CA PRO A 686 5.32 -20.14 -35.23
C PRO A 686 4.20 -20.33 -36.25
N ARG A 687 3.02 -20.76 -35.82
CA ARG A 687 1.88 -21.04 -36.73
C ARG A 687 1.22 -19.76 -37.27
N ASP A 688 1.31 -18.69 -36.50
CA ASP A 688 0.70 -17.41 -36.81
C ASP A 688 1.55 -16.24 -36.30
N MET A 689 1.07 -15.03 -36.57
CA MET A 689 1.75 -13.80 -36.19
C MET A 689 1.75 -13.58 -34.67
N VAL A 690 0.75 -14.08 -33.94
CA VAL A 690 0.69 -13.97 -32.48
C VAL A 690 1.82 -14.79 -31.85
N GLU A 691 1.97 -16.05 -32.25
CA GLU A 691 3.08 -16.90 -31.80
C GLU A 691 4.43 -16.31 -32.17
N SER A 692 4.57 -15.79 -33.40
CA SER A 692 5.81 -15.15 -33.85
C SER A 692 6.19 -13.96 -32.96
N ILE A 693 5.23 -13.08 -32.67
CA ILE A 693 5.46 -11.92 -31.79
C ILE A 693 5.82 -12.35 -30.37
N LEU A 694 5.08 -13.31 -29.81
CA LEU A 694 5.29 -13.79 -28.46
C LEU A 694 6.63 -14.51 -28.27
N ALA A 695 7.15 -15.14 -29.33
CA ALA A 695 8.45 -15.80 -29.36
C ALA A 695 9.63 -14.81 -29.32
N GLU A 696 9.49 -13.64 -29.97
CA GLU A 696 10.52 -12.59 -30.00
C GLU A 696 10.55 -11.71 -28.74
N ILE A 697 9.51 -11.75 -27.89
CA ILE A 697 9.50 -11.04 -26.61
C ILE A 697 10.42 -11.76 -25.61
N GLU A 698 11.59 -11.18 -25.38
CA GLU A 698 12.64 -11.69 -24.51
C GLU A 698 12.35 -11.44 -23.01
N ALA A 699 11.74 -10.29 -22.70
CA ALA A 699 11.33 -9.91 -21.35
C ALA A 699 10.13 -8.96 -21.33
N VAL A 700 9.40 -8.95 -20.22
CA VAL A 700 8.30 -8.02 -19.94
C VAL A 700 8.55 -7.40 -18.56
N TYR A 701 8.34 -6.10 -18.39
CA TYR A 701 8.50 -5.37 -17.13
C TYR A 701 7.22 -4.60 -16.79
N LEU A 702 6.89 -4.49 -15.50
CA LEU A 702 5.87 -3.57 -15.02
C LEU A 702 6.52 -2.44 -14.25
N TYR A 703 6.18 -1.21 -14.63
CA TYR A 703 6.60 0.01 -13.97
C TYR A 703 5.35 0.66 -13.36
N GLY A 704 5.00 0.26 -12.14
CA GLY A 704 3.77 0.71 -11.47
C GLY A 704 2.49 0.16 -12.10
N SER A 705 1.36 0.84 -11.89
CA SER A 705 0.04 0.47 -12.44
C SER A 705 -0.17 0.95 -13.89
N GLU A 706 0.75 1.75 -14.44
CA GLU A 706 0.50 2.52 -15.67
C GLU A 706 1.46 2.22 -16.82
N LYS A 707 2.55 1.47 -16.62
CA LYS A 707 3.58 1.26 -17.64
C LYS A 707 4.05 -0.20 -17.75
N LEU A 708 4.17 -0.68 -18.98
CA LEU A 708 4.60 -2.02 -19.38
C LEU A 708 5.86 -1.88 -20.24
N GLY A 709 7.00 -2.40 -19.81
CA GLY A 709 8.22 -2.54 -20.61
C GLY A 709 8.23 -3.88 -21.35
N LEU A 710 8.71 -3.92 -22.58
CA LEU A 710 8.95 -5.12 -23.38
C LEU A 710 10.38 -5.09 -23.89
N VAL A 711 11.10 -6.20 -23.81
CA VAL A 711 12.41 -6.36 -24.47
C VAL A 711 12.21 -7.27 -25.67
N ILE A 712 12.51 -6.77 -26.86
CA ILE A 712 12.37 -7.49 -28.13
C ILE A 712 13.68 -7.27 -28.91
N GLY A 713 14.36 -8.35 -29.29
CA GLY A 713 15.67 -8.27 -29.96
C GLY A 713 16.70 -7.47 -29.17
N GLY A 714 16.76 -7.66 -27.85
CA GLY A 714 17.66 -6.93 -26.94
C GLY A 714 17.35 -5.45 -26.71
N LYS A 715 16.28 -4.89 -27.30
CA LYS A 715 15.89 -3.48 -27.13
C LYS A 715 14.67 -3.35 -26.23
N GLU A 716 14.71 -2.40 -25.31
CA GLU A 716 13.58 -2.11 -24.41
C GLU A 716 12.59 -1.11 -25.04
N HIS A 717 11.31 -1.44 -24.95
CA HIS A 717 10.17 -0.68 -25.45
C HIS A 717 9.16 -0.49 -24.31
N SER A 718 8.86 0.76 -23.92
CA SER A 718 7.87 1.02 -22.87
C SER A 718 6.52 1.46 -23.44
N ILE A 719 5.44 0.98 -22.82
CA ILE A 719 4.05 1.21 -23.19
C ILE A 719 3.30 1.70 -21.96
N THR A 720 2.74 2.91 -22.00
CA THR A 720 1.80 3.37 -20.96
C THR A 720 0.42 2.77 -21.22
N TYR A 721 -0.11 1.99 -20.28
CA TYR A 721 -1.38 1.27 -20.41
C TYR A 721 -2.32 1.57 -19.22
N GLU A 722 -3.62 1.47 -19.47
CA GLU A 722 -4.65 1.59 -18.43
C GLU A 722 -4.93 0.20 -17.80
N PRO A 723 -5.42 0.11 -16.55
CA PRO A 723 -5.70 -1.16 -15.87
C PRO A 723 -6.57 -2.13 -16.71
N LEU A 724 -6.36 -3.43 -16.50
CA LEU A 724 -6.98 -4.53 -17.27
C LEU A 724 -8.51 -4.48 -17.39
N SER A 725 -9.21 -3.87 -16.43
CA SER A 725 -10.66 -3.68 -16.46
C SER A 725 -11.11 -2.84 -17.65
N ASP A 726 -10.22 -2.01 -18.20
CA ASP A 726 -10.51 -0.96 -19.17
C ASP A 726 -9.54 -1.00 -20.36
N LEU A 727 -9.46 -2.14 -21.06
CA LEU A 727 -8.74 -2.29 -22.33
C LEU A 727 -9.34 -1.37 -23.42
N THR A 728 -8.94 -0.10 -23.42
CA THR A 728 -9.44 0.88 -24.37
C THR A 728 -8.80 0.68 -25.75
N PRO A 729 -9.47 1.11 -26.84
CA PRO A 729 -8.86 1.19 -28.17
C PRO A 729 -7.59 2.06 -28.21
N SER A 730 -7.36 2.91 -27.21
CA SER A 730 -6.11 3.68 -27.05
C SER A 730 -4.97 2.77 -26.66
N THR A 731 -5.14 1.96 -25.61
CA THR A 731 -4.16 0.99 -25.12
C THR A 731 -3.76 -0.01 -26.20
N LEU A 732 -4.73 -0.60 -26.91
CA LEU A 732 -4.44 -1.53 -28.01
C LEU A 732 -3.64 -0.88 -29.15
N ARG A 733 -3.90 0.39 -29.47
CA ARG A 733 -3.11 1.13 -30.47
C ARG A 733 -1.69 1.43 -30.01
N LYS A 734 -1.50 1.75 -28.73
CA LYS A 734 -0.16 1.97 -28.16
C LYS A 734 0.66 0.67 -28.16
N LEU A 735 0.04 -0.44 -27.76
CA LEU A 735 0.64 -1.77 -27.87
C LEU A 735 1.03 -2.09 -29.31
N HIS A 736 0.08 -1.94 -30.25
CA HIS A 736 0.32 -2.21 -31.67
C HIS A 736 1.51 -1.41 -32.21
N LYS A 737 1.58 -0.09 -31.95
CA LYS A 737 2.72 0.74 -32.35
C LYS A 737 4.06 0.32 -31.72
N ALA A 738 4.03 -0.12 -30.47
CA ALA A 738 5.23 -0.59 -29.80
C ALA A 738 5.74 -1.90 -30.43
N LEU A 739 4.82 -2.81 -30.75
CA LEU A 739 5.13 -4.05 -31.48
C LEU A 739 5.67 -3.73 -32.88
N GLU A 740 5.05 -2.82 -33.64
CA GLU A 740 5.55 -2.39 -34.97
C GLU A 740 6.97 -1.82 -34.90
N LYS A 741 7.22 -0.96 -33.90
CA LYS A 741 8.55 -0.37 -33.68
C LYS A 741 9.58 -1.43 -33.32
N ALA A 742 9.21 -2.40 -32.49
CA ALA A 742 10.09 -3.49 -32.08
C ALA A 742 10.38 -4.47 -33.23
N TRP A 743 9.37 -4.74 -34.06
CA TRP A 743 9.47 -5.64 -35.22
C TRP A 743 10.20 -5.04 -36.42
N GLY A 744 10.42 -3.72 -36.42
CA GLY A 744 11.11 -3.03 -37.50
C GLY A 744 10.26 -2.85 -38.77
N GLY A 745 8.93 -2.89 -38.67
CA GLY A 745 8.03 -2.75 -39.81
C GLY A 745 6.53 -2.70 -39.45
N PRO A 746 5.66 -2.41 -40.43
CA PRO A 746 4.21 -2.43 -40.21
C PRO A 746 3.73 -3.85 -39.91
N LEU A 747 2.94 -4.00 -38.84
CA LEU A 747 2.34 -5.27 -38.42
C LEU A 747 0.85 -5.22 -38.72
N VAL A 748 0.33 -6.21 -39.45
CA VAL A 748 -1.11 -6.33 -39.68
C VAL A 748 -1.69 -7.27 -38.63
N LEU A 749 -2.08 -6.70 -37.50
CA LEU A 749 -2.74 -7.43 -36.41
C LEU A 749 -4.21 -6.99 -36.30
N SER A 750 -5.10 -7.96 -36.23
CA SER A 750 -6.49 -7.75 -35.86
C SER A 750 -6.61 -7.31 -34.40
N LYS A 751 -7.78 -6.78 -34.04
CA LYS A 751 -8.06 -6.38 -32.65
C LYS A 751 -7.98 -7.56 -31.69
N ASP A 752 -8.42 -8.74 -32.11
CA ASP A 752 -8.47 -9.94 -31.27
C ASP A 752 -7.06 -10.48 -31.04
N GLU A 753 -6.21 -10.50 -32.08
CA GLU A 753 -4.78 -10.83 -31.95
C GLU A 753 -4.04 -9.87 -31.02
N LEU A 754 -4.32 -8.56 -31.10
CA LEU A 754 -3.75 -7.58 -30.17
C LEU A 754 -4.21 -7.79 -28.72
N ILE A 755 -5.49 -8.14 -28.52
CA ILE A 755 -6.01 -8.48 -27.18
C ILE A 755 -5.34 -9.75 -26.66
N GLU A 756 -5.10 -10.73 -27.53
CA GLU A 756 -4.46 -11.98 -27.18
C GLU A 756 -2.99 -11.77 -26.79
N ILE A 757 -2.21 -11.06 -27.62
CA ILE A 757 -0.85 -10.65 -27.31
C ILE A 757 -0.81 -9.86 -26.00
N PHE A 758 -1.72 -8.89 -25.83
CA PHE A 758 -1.79 -8.11 -24.60
C PHE A 758 -2.07 -9.00 -23.39
N LYS A 759 -3.07 -9.88 -23.45
CA LYS A 759 -3.39 -10.79 -22.33
C LYS A 759 -2.18 -11.64 -21.97
N ASP A 760 -1.45 -12.17 -22.95
CA ASP A 760 -0.30 -13.03 -22.68
C ASP A 760 0.86 -12.23 -22.06
N ILE A 761 1.20 -11.07 -22.63
CA ILE A 761 2.17 -10.14 -22.06
C ILE A 761 1.75 -9.74 -20.65
N THR A 762 0.47 -9.44 -20.44
CA THR A 762 -0.01 -8.99 -19.15
C THR A 762 -0.07 -10.16 -18.16
N ILE A 763 -0.31 -11.40 -18.58
CA ILE A 763 -0.18 -12.60 -17.72
C ILE A 763 1.28 -12.83 -17.33
N ARG A 764 2.22 -12.65 -18.27
CA ARG A 764 3.67 -12.64 -17.99
C ARG A 764 4.01 -11.55 -16.96
N ALA A 765 3.32 -10.41 -17.04
CA ALA A 765 3.51 -9.25 -16.18
C ALA A 765 2.82 -9.33 -14.79
N LEU A 766 1.55 -9.78 -14.71
CA LEU A 766 0.60 -9.49 -13.62
C LEU A 766 0.47 -10.54 -12.53
N TRP A 767 1.34 -11.53 -12.43
CA TRP A 767 1.33 -12.39 -11.24
C TRP A 767 2.03 -11.74 -10.01
N LYS A 768 1.68 -10.48 -9.75
CA LYS A 768 1.68 -9.80 -8.45
C LYS A 768 0.49 -10.38 -7.65
N PRO A 769 0.58 -10.80 -6.37
CA PRO A 769 -0.65 -10.82 -5.59
C PRO A 769 -1.16 -9.38 -5.64
N ILE A 770 -2.44 -9.25 -5.98
CA ILE A 770 -3.22 -8.10 -5.54
C ILE A 770 -2.95 -7.99 -4.04
N LEU A 771 -2.42 -6.83 -3.62
CA LEU A 771 -1.98 -6.41 -2.28
C LEU A 771 -0.51 -6.67 -1.92
N GLU A 772 0.28 -5.60 -1.98
CA GLU A 772 1.41 -5.39 -1.06
C GLU A 772 0.86 -5.09 0.35
N PRO A 773 1.53 -5.47 1.45
CA PRO A 773 1.08 -5.13 2.81
C PRO A 773 1.34 -3.68 3.25
N GLU A 774 1.88 -2.81 2.38
CA GLU A 774 2.44 -1.52 2.82
C GLU A 774 1.85 -0.28 2.09
N GLU A 775 0.92 -0.46 1.14
CA GLU A 775 0.05 0.64 0.76
C GLU A 775 -1.03 0.79 1.83
N ILE A 776 -1.14 1.98 2.40
CA ILE A 776 -2.17 2.37 3.38
C ILE A 776 -3.52 1.88 2.87
N VAL A 777 -4.03 0.88 3.58
CA VAL A 777 -5.30 0.24 3.34
C VAL A 777 -6.38 1.18 3.88
N GLU A 778 -7.12 1.82 2.98
CA GLU A 778 -8.28 2.67 3.29
C GLU A 778 -9.32 1.92 4.17
N ASP A 779 -10.09 2.68 4.96
CA ASP A 779 -11.21 2.24 5.81
C ASP A 779 -12.21 1.28 5.13
N THR A 780 -12.23 1.28 3.79
CA THR A 780 -12.97 0.36 2.93
C THR A 780 -12.58 -1.11 3.15
N LEU A 781 -11.30 -1.41 3.40
CA LEU A 781 -10.84 -2.79 3.64
C LEU A 781 -11.04 -3.21 5.09
N ILE A 782 -10.95 -2.29 6.07
CA ILE A 782 -11.33 -2.55 7.47
C ILE A 782 -12.81 -2.92 7.55
N SER A 783 -13.65 -2.20 6.81
CA SER A 783 -15.08 -2.51 6.67
C SER A 783 -15.31 -3.87 6.02
N TYR A 784 -14.54 -4.22 4.99
CA TYR A 784 -14.55 -5.53 4.32
C TYR A 784 -14.07 -6.68 5.24
N PHE A 785 -13.07 -6.41 6.09
CA PHE A 785 -12.54 -7.38 7.07
C PHE A 785 -13.49 -7.62 8.24
N LEU A 786 -14.17 -6.57 8.73
CA LEU A 786 -15.21 -6.69 9.75
C LEU A 786 -16.43 -7.47 9.22
N GLN A 787 -16.76 -7.29 7.93
CA GLN A 787 -17.80 -8.04 7.23
C GLN A 787 -17.47 -9.54 7.07
N GLU A 788 -16.20 -9.91 6.85
CA GLU A 788 -15.77 -11.32 6.78
C GLU A 788 -15.66 -11.96 8.18
N LEU A 789 -15.30 -11.21 9.22
CA LEU A 789 -15.25 -11.69 10.62
C LEU A 789 -16.63 -11.98 11.22
N GLU A 790 -17.62 -11.12 10.95
CA GLU A 790 -19.01 -11.34 11.40
C GLU A 790 -19.69 -12.53 10.69
N SER A 791 -19.15 -12.96 9.53
CA SER A 791 -19.62 -14.15 8.79
C SER A 791 -19.05 -15.49 9.28
N GLY A 792 -18.15 -15.47 10.28
CA GLY A 792 -17.57 -16.67 10.89
C GLY A 792 -16.48 -17.37 10.06
N VAL A 793 -15.99 -16.75 8.98
CA VAL A 793 -15.00 -17.36 8.07
C VAL A 793 -13.91 -16.34 7.72
N THR A 794 -12.76 -16.42 8.38
CA THR A 794 -11.56 -15.67 7.97
C THR A 794 -10.73 -16.49 6.96
N LYS A 795 -10.35 -15.89 5.81
CA LYS A 795 -9.49 -16.53 4.79
C LYS A 795 -7.98 -16.50 5.08
N TYR A 796 -7.56 -15.89 6.19
CA TYR A 796 -6.14 -15.61 6.42
C TYR A 796 -5.73 -15.91 7.86
N PRO A 797 -4.55 -16.50 8.12
CA PRO A 797 -3.97 -16.50 9.45
C PRO A 797 -3.73 -15.05 9.87
N LEU A 798 -4.40 -14.64 10.95
CA LEU A 798 -4.29 -13.29 11.51
C LEU A 798 -2.96 -13.14 12.25
N LEU A 799 -2.03 -12.38 11.68
CA LEU A 799 -0.92 -11.77 12.41
C LEU A 799 -1.41 -10.43 12.98
N VAL A 800 -2.05 -10.46 14.16
CA VAL A 800 -2.35 -9.24 14.90
C VAL A 800 -1.11 -8.91 15.73
N SER A 801 -0.35 -7.90 15.32
CA SER A 801 0.69 -7.35 16.20
C SER A 801 0.02 -6.54 17.32
N GLY A 802 -0.26 -7.17 18.46
CA GLY A 802 -0.34 -6.50 19.77
C GLY A 802 -1.63 -5.76 20.14
N TYR A 803 -2.79 -6.05 19.55
CA TYR A 803 -4.05 -5.39 19.93
C TYR A 803 -5.07 -6.33 20.61
N LEU A 804 -5.75 -5.77 21.60
CA LEU A 804 -6.77 -6.37 22.46
C LEU A 804 -8.13 -5.79 22.04
N ALA A 805 -9.07 -6.62 21.58
CA ALA A 805 -10.35 -6.17 21.02
C ALA A 805 -11.55 -6.79 21.75
N TYR A 806 -12.59 -6.01 22.04
CA TYR A 806 -13.85 -6.49 22.64
C TYR A 806 -15.00 -6.32 21.66
N ASP A 807 -15.77 -7.39 21.44
CA ASP A 807 -17.03 -7.34 20.73
C ASP A 807 -18.21 -7.29 21.73
N PRO A 808 -18.89 -6.13 21.87
CA PRO A 808 -20.03 -5.98 22.77
C PRO A 808 -21.28 -6.75 22.33
N LYS A 809 -21.44 -7.05 21.03
CA LYS A 809 -22.59 -7.84 20.52
C LYS A 809 -22.38 -9.32 20.75
N ALA A 810 -21.20 -9.84 20.44
CA ALA A 810 -20.87 -11.25 20.68
C ALA A 810 -20.55 -11.55 22.15
N LYS A 811 -20.26 -10.51 22.94
CA LYS A 811 -19.71 -10.61 24.29
C LYS A 811 -18.44 -11.47 24.33
N VAL A 812 -17.50 -11.18 23.44
CA VAL A 812 -16.21 -11.91 23.32
C VAL A 812 -15.03 -10.95 23.38
N ILE A 813 -13.96 -11.34 24.08
CA ILE A 813 -12.68 -10.61 24.17
C ILE A 813 -11.61 -11.37 23.37
N TYR A 814 -10.92 -10.67 22.47
CA TYR A 814 -9.84 -11.18 21.61
C TYR A 814 -8.48 -10.71 22.12
N VAL A 815 -7.51 -11.61 22.12
CA VAL A 815 -6.17 -11.38 22.67
C VAL A 815 -5.10 -12.02 21.80
N GLY A 816 -4.24 -11.21 21.16
CA GLY A 816 -3.06 -11.69 20.41
C GLY A 816 -1.76 -11.57 21.23
N GLU A 817 -0.82 -12.51 21.09
CA GLU A 817 0.36 -12.56 21.97
C GLU A 817 1.68 -12.07 21.34
N LYS A 818 2.34 -11.16 22.06
CA LYS A 818 3.77 -11.22 22.40
C LYS A 818 3.91 -11.01 23.93
N GLY A 819 4.12 -12.08 24.70
CA GLY A 819 4.42 -12.06 26.15
C GLY A 819 3.44 -12.88 27.03
N GLN A 820 3.94 -13.45 28.14
CA GLN A 820 3.24 -14.43 29.01
C GLN A 820 1.74 -14.14 29.22
N LEU A 821 0.90 -15.18 29.07
CA LEU A 821 -0.57 -15.16 29.16
C LEU A 821 -1.14 -14.31 30.31
N ILE A 822 -0.50 -14.35 31.48
CA ILE A 822 -0.89 -13.55 32.67
C ILE A 822 -0.75 -12.05 32.40
N GLY A 823 0.35 -11.61 31.79
CA GLY A 823 0.56 -10.20 31.43
C GLY A 823 -0.43 -9.72 30.36
N VAL A 824 -0.92 -10.61 29.49
CA VAL A 824 -1.94 -10.26 28.50
C VAL A 824 -3.34 -10.19 29.12
N ILE A 825 -3.64 -11.05 30.08
CA ILE A 825 -4.89 -10.98 30.86
C ILE A 825 -4.91 -9.71 31.70
N ASN A 826 -3.81 -9.35 32.37
CA ASN A 826 -3.73 -8.11 33.14
C ASN A 826 -3.97 -6.87 32.26
N ARG A 827 -3.34 -6.80 31.08
CA ARG A 827 -3.59 -5.74 30.09
C ARG A 827 -5.02 -5.71 29.55
N ALA A 828 -5.69 -6.87 29.47
CA ALA A 828 -7.09 -6.94 29.10
C ALA A 828 -8.00 -6.36 30.19
N PHE A 829 -7.68 -6.64 31.46
CA PHE A 829 -8.38 -6.09 32.62
C PHE A 829 -8.19 -4.58 32.73
N GLU A 830 -6.97 -4.09 32.55
CA GLU A 830 -6.61 -2.66 32.55
C GLU A 830 -7.42 -1.87 31.51
N ARG A 831 -7.59 -2.42 30.31
CA ARG A 831 -8.19 -1.69 29.18
C ARG A 831 -9.72 -1.75 29.13
N TYR A 832 -10.32 -2.79 29.71
CA TYR A 832 -11.77 -3.06 29.59
C TYR A 832 -12.55 -2.99 30.90
N ASN A 833 -11.89 -2.65 32.02
CA ASN A 833 -12.45 -2.47 33.37
C ASN A 833 -13.62 -3.43 33.66
N LEU A 834 -13.29 -4.72 33.81
CA LEU A 834 -14.24 -5.82 33.98
C LEU A 834 -14.87 -5.79 35.40
N LYS A 835 -15.79 -4.85 35.63
CA LYS A 835 -16.51 -4.75 36.92
C LYS A 835 -17.24 -6.05 37.22
N GLY A 836 -16.79 -6.73 38.27
CA GLY A 836 -17.31 -8.03 38.68
C GLY A 836 -16.27 -9.15 38.79
N ILE A 837 -14.98 -8.91 38.50
CA ILE A 837 -13.88 -9.83 38.82
C ILE A 837 -12.86 -9.03 39.62
N ARG A 838 -12.58 -9.43 40.87
CA ARG A 838 -11.79 -8.60 41.81
C ARG A 838 -10.29 -8.89 41.73
N ASP A 839 -9.90 -10.12 41.37
CA ASP A 839 -8.51 -10.51 41.12
C ASP A 839 -8.41 -11.29 39.79
N PRO A 840 -7.51 -10.90 38.84
CA PRO A 840 -7.24 -11.67 37.63
C PRO A 840 -6.90 -13.15 37.89
N ARG A 841 -6.36 -13.48 39.07
CA ARG A 841 -6.08 -14.85 39.53
C ARG A 841 -7.35 -15.69 39.74
N GLU A 842 -8.54 -15.10 39.87
CA GLU A 842 -9.81 -15.81 39.87
C GLU A 842 -10.03 -16.59 38.55
N LEU A 843 -9.43 -16.12 37.45
CA LEU A 843 -9.53 -16.76 36.14
C LEU A 843 -8.43 -17.80 35.89
N THR A 844 -7.33 -17.79 36.65
CA THR A 844 -6.18 -18.68 36.42
C THR A 844 -6.54 -20.18 36.55
N PRO A 845 -7.32 -20.64 37.55
CA PRO A 845 -7.81 -22.02 37.62
C PRO A 845 -8.86 -22.38 36.55
N LEU A 846 -9.53 -21.37 35.98
CA LEU A 846 -10.52 -21.51 34.91
C LEU A 846 -9.86 -21.66 33.53
N LEU A 847 -8.77 -20.92 33.32
CA LEU A 847 -7.99 -20.88 32.09
C LEU A 847 -7.08 -22.10 31.93
N SER A 848 -6.59 -22.66 33.03
CA SER A 848 -5.87 -23.93 33.04
C SER A 848 -6.77 -25.15 32.76
N ARG A 849 -8.10 -25.00 32.85
CA ARG A 849 -9.10 -26.05 32.61
C ARG A 849 -9.97 -25.81 31.37
N LEU A 850 -9.76 -24.70 30.66
CA LEU A 850 -10.47 -24.39 29.43
C LEU A 850 -9.90 -25.27 28.32
N GLU A 851 -10.68 -26.22 27.79
CA GLU A 851 -10.57 -26.59 26.38
C GLU A 851 -10.91 -25.34 25.57
N ILE A 852 -9.87 -24.54 25.32
CA ILE A 852 -9.94 -23.35 24.49
C ILE A 852 -10.45 -23.80 23.11
N PHE A 853 -11.40 -23.07 22.52
CA PHE A 853 -11.71 -23.17 21.09
C PHE A 853 -10.48 -22.74 20.29
N LEU A 854 -9.52 -23.64 20.20
CA LEU A 854 -8.33 -23.53 19.39
C LEU A 854 -8.77 -23.85 17.96
N GLY A 855 -8.77 -22.84 17.10
CA GLY A 855 -8.50 -23.07 15.68
C GLY A 855 -7.04 -23.49 15.50
N THR A 856 -6.62 -24.63 16.07
CA THR A 856 -5.33 -25.23 15.77
C THR A 856 -5.53 -26.26 14.67
N SER A 857 -4.87 -26.05 13.53
CA SER A 857 -4.65 -27.14 12.59
C SER A 857 -3.82 -28.20 13.34
N LYS A 858 -4.36 -29.41 13.51
CA LYS A 858 -3.78 -30.47 14.36
C LYS A 858 -2.43 -31.04 13.87
N ASN A 859 -1.84 -30.56 12.76
CA ASN A 859 -0.71 -31.23 12.11
C ASN A 859 0.57 -30.39 11.92
N GLN A 860 0.80 -29.29 12.65
CA GLN A 860 2.07 -28.57 12.55
C GLN A 860 3.07 -28.98 13.64
N LYS A 861 4.16 -29.62 13.23
CA LYS A 861 5.35 -29.84 14.06
C LYS A 861 6.05 -28.49 14.31
N PRO A 862 6.64 -28.27 15.50
CA PRO A 862 7.35 -27.04 15.82
C PRO A 862 8.54 -26.83 14.88
N VAL A 863 8.70 -25.60 14.39
CA VAL A 863 9.87 -25.18 13.60
C VAL A 863 10.96 -24.76 14.59
N MET A 864 12.11 -25.42 14.51
CA MET A 864 13.32 -24.99 15.20
C MET A 864 14.07 -23.99 14.34
N ASP A 865 14.62 -22.94 14.94
CA ASP A 865 15.57 -22.07 14.24
C ASP A 865 16.97 -22.71 14.15
N ALA A 866 17.90 -22.01 13.50
CA ALA A 866 19.28 -22.46 13.29
C ALA A 866 20.06 -22.72 14.60
N GLN A 867 19.56 -22.27 15.76
CA GLN A 867 20.13 -22.48 17.08
C GLN A 867 19.32 -23.47 17.95
N LYS A 868 18.38 -24.22 17.35
CA LYS A 868 17.48 -25.18 18.04
C LYS A 868 16.57 -24.55 19.10
N LYS A 869 16.28 -23.24 19.04
CA LYS A 869 15.25 -22.65 19.91
C LYS A 869 13.87 -22.82 19.27
N VAL A 870 12.91 -23.25 20.09
CA VAL A 870 11.51 -23.38 19.68
C VAL A 870 10.93 -21.98 19.53
N VAL A 871 10.63 -21.57 18.30
CA VAL A 871 9.91 -20.33 18.02
C VAL A 871 8.42 -20.62 18.14
N SER A 872 7.74 -20.03 19.13
CA SER A 872 6.30 -20.21 19.30
C SER A 872 5.52 -19.58 18.14
N THR A 873 4.63 -20.34 17.52
CA THR A 873 3.61 -19.77 16.61
C THR A 873 2.71 -18.79 17.37
N PRO A 874 2.34 -17.65 16.78
CA PRO A 874 1.45 -16.70 17.45
C PRO A 874 0.08 -17.33 17.67
N ARG A 875 -0.37 -17.37 18.93
CA ARG A 875 -1.69 -17.86 19.32
C ARG A 875 -2.64 -16.67 19.50
N LEU A 876 -3.82 -16.76 18.89
CA LEU A 876 -4.94 -15.86 19.15
C LEU A 876 -5.85 -16.52 20.18
N TRP A 877 -6.15 -15.80 21.26
CA TRP A 877 -7.02 -16.26 22.33
C TRP A 877 -8.36 -15.53 22.28
N MET A 878 -9.45 -16.27 22.51
CA MET A 878 -10.82 -15.74 22.52
C MET A 878 -11.52 -16.13 23.82
N PHE A 879 -12.10 -15.16 24.52
CA PHE A 879 -12.80 -15.36 25.80
C PHE A 879 -14.27 -14.97 25.71
N SER A 880 -15.17 -15.93 25.94
CA SER A 880 -16.62 -15.68 26.01
C SER A 880 -17.02 -15.14 27.39
N LEU A 881 -17.57 -13.93 27.45
CA LEU A 881 -18.07 -13.36 28.71
C LEU A 881 -19.22 -14.15 29.32
N PRO A 882 -20.25 -14.62 28.59
CA PRO A 882 -21.29 -15.45 29.19
C PRO A 882 -20.74 -16.69 29.91
N TYR A 883 -19.66 -17.28 29.38
CA TYR A 883 -18.99 -18.40 30.03
C TYR A 883 -18.26 -17.96 31.31
N ILE A 884 -17.54 -16.83 31.26
CA ILE A 884 -16.87 -16.23 32.43
C ILE A 884 -17.91 -15.88 33.51
N GLU A 885 -19.00 -15.19 33.15
CA GLU A 885 -20.10 -14.81 34.04
C GLU A 885 -20.72 -16.03 34.74
N LYS A 886 -20.96 -17.11 33.99
CA LYS A 886 -21.49 -18.38 34.53
C LYS A 886 -20.53 -19.04 35.52
N LYS A 887 -19.22 -18.92 35.30
CA LYS A 887 -18.19 -19.56 36.13
C LYS A 887 -17.81 -18.75 37.36
N VAL A 888 -17.76 -17.44 37.24
CA VAL A 888 -17.53 -16.52 38.36
C VAL A 888 -18.84 -16.31 39.18
N GLY A 889 -19.99 -16.72 38.65
CA GLY A 889 -21.28 -16.69 39.37
C GLY A 889 -21.89 -15.29 39.47
N ARG A 890 -21.42 -14.33 38.68
CA ARG A 890 -21.86 -12.94 38.66
C ARG A 890 -21.70 -12.34 37.26
N LYS A 891 -22.57 -11.38 36.91
CA LYS A 891 -22.46 -10.64 35.65
C LYS A 891 -21.18 -9.81 35.65
N VAL A 892 -20.54 -9.76 34.49
CA VAL A 892 -19.29 -9.02 34.24
C VAL A 892 -19.64 -7.90 33.27
N ASN A 893 -19.65 -6.67 33.78
CA ASN A 893 -19.91 -5.50 32.96
C ASN A 893 -18.61 -5.01 32.34
N VAL A 894 -18.55 -4.98 31.02
CA VAL A 894 -17.40 -4.46 30.26
C VAL A 894 -17.63 -2.99 29.97
N LYS A 895 -16.81 -2.12 30.56
CA LYS A 895 -16.84 -0.69 30.23
C LYS A 895 -15.66 -0.39 29.31
N TYR A 896 -15.96 -0.06 28.05
CA TYR A 896 -14.95 0.41 27.11
C TYR A 896 -14.46 1.78 27.59
N LEU A 897 -13.18 1.85 27.97
CA LEU A 897 -12.53 3.13 28.27
C LEU A 897 -12.00 3.69 26.95
N LYS A 898 -12.42 4.91 26.59
CA LYS A 898 -11.77 5.62 25.49
C LYS A 898 -10.28 5.79 25.82
N PRO A 899 -9.37 5.91 24.82
CA PRO A 899 -7.96 6.16 25.09
C PRO A 899 -7.73 7.38 26.00
N GLU A 900 -8.62 8.39 25.95
CA GLU A 900 -8.60 9.58 26.81
C GLU A 900 -9.11 9.33 28.25
N GLU A 901 -9.88 8.27 28.46
CA GLU A 901 -10.48 7.86 29.75
C GLU A 901 -9.62 6.81 30.48
N VAL A 902 -8.51 6.36 29.86
CA VAL A 902 -7.47 5.56 30.52
C VAL A 902 -6.51 6.53 31.21
N PHE A 903 -7.04 7.35 32.11
CA PHE A 903 -6.26 7.94 33.20
C PHE A 903 -6.59 7.12 34.43
N PHE A 904 -5.58 6.44 34.96
CA PHE A 904 -5.53 6.32 36.40
C PHE A 904 -5.37 7.78 36.89
N GLU A 905 -6.39 8.30 37.59
CA GLU A 905 -6.03 8.76 38.92
C GLU A 905 -5.34 7.54 39.53
N ALA A 906 -4.01 7.56 39.53
CA ALA A 906 -3.35 6.85 40.60
C ALA A 906 -3.96 7.53 41.82
N GLU A 907 -4.88 6.83 42.50
CA GLU A 907 -4.66 6.73 43.93
C GLU A 907 -3.17 6.41 44.03
N GLU A 908 -2.40 7.43 44.43
CA GLU A 908 -1.04 7.22 44.88
C GLU A 908 -1.05 5.89 45.62
N PRO A 909 -0.10 4.98 45.35
CA PRO A 909 0.05 3.87 46.26
C PRO A 909 0.18 4.53 47.63
N THR A 910 -0.83 4.37 48.48
CA THR A 910 -0.62 4.52 49.90
C THR A 910 0.58 3.63 50.14
N MET A 911 1.70 4.28 50.48
CA MET A 911 2.94 3.69 50.95
C MET A 911 2.68 2.98 52.29
N ASP A 912 1.75 2.04 52.28
CA ASP A 912 1.40 1.20 53.40
C ASP A 912 1.54 -0.23 52.88
N ASN A 913 2.75 -0.76 53.11
CA ASN A 913 3.24 -2.13 52.88
C ASN A 913 4.20 -2.35 51.70
N VAL A 914 5.00 -1.35 51.31
CA VAL A 914 6.45 -1.64 51.32
C VAL A 914 6.82 -1.48 52.78
N ASP A 915 7.32 -2.55 53.39
CA ASP A 915 7.75 -2.50 54.78
C ASP A 915 8.74 -1.33 54.87
N ILE A 916 8.44 -0.29 55.66
CA ILE A 916 9.37 0.85 55.85
C ILE A 916 10.73 0.30 56.33
N GLU A 917 10.72 -0.87 56.98
CA GLU A 917 11.93 -1.61 57.29
C GLU A 917 12.73 -2.08 56.06
N GLU A 918 12.10 -2.42 54.94
CA GLU A 918 12.77 -2.95 53.74
C GLU A 918 13.43 -1.84 52.92
N GLU A 919 12.82 -0.66 52.78
CA GLU A 919 13.48 0.52 52.17
C GLU A 919 14.61 1.07 53.06
N ALA A 920 14.39 1.17 54.37
CA ALA A 920 15.44 1.56 55.31
C ALA A 920 16.62 0.57 55.29
N LYS A 921 16.36 -0.73 55.11
CA LYS A 921 17.41 -1.75 54.93
C LYS A 921 18.16 -1.59 53.62
N ILE A 922 17.52 -1.18 52.51
CA ILE A 922 18.23 -0.94 51.24
C ILE A 922 19.18 0.26 51.36
N GLU A 923 18.76 1.36 51.98
CA GLU A 923 19.65 2.52 52.22
C GLU A 923 20.82 2.16 53.15
N GLU A 924 20.58 1.35 54.20
CA GLU A 924 21.64 0.84 55.08
C GLU A 924 22.66 -0.02 54.31
N ILE A 925 22.16 -0.94 53.46
CA ILE A 925 23.00 -1.79 52.61
C ILE A 925 23.81 -0.94 51.63
N GLN A 926 23.21 0.11 51.04
CA GLN A 926 23.93 1.04 50.16
C GLN A 926 25.07 1.74 50.89
N GLY A 927 24.83 2.22 52.11
CA GLY A 927 25.86 2.82 52.95
C GLY A 927 27.04 1.88 53.21
N GLU A 928 26.77 0.61 53.51
CA GLU A 928 27.80 -0.40 53.70
C GLU A 928 28.58 -0.75 52.43
N ILE A 929 27.91 -0.86 51.29
CA ILE A 929 28.56 -1.08 49.99
C ILE A 929 29.56 0.05 49.71
N LEU A 930 29.16 1.30 49.97
CA LEU A 930 30.02 2.45 49.76
C LEU A 930 31.22 2.49 50.71
N GLU A 931 31.06 2.06 51.96
CA GLU A 931 32.20 1.95 52.90
C GLU A 931 33.17 0.83 52.48
N ILE A 932 32.66 -0.33 52.04
CA ILE A 932 33.50 -1.43 51.51
C ILE A 932 34.34 -0.92 50.32
N LEU A 933 33.70 -0.23 49.37
CA LEU A 933 34.36 0.31 48.18
C LEU A 933 35.39 1.41 48.49
N LYS A 934 35.23 2.14 49.61
CA LYS A 934 36.23 3.12 50.08
C LYS A 934 37.46 2.47 50.69
N MET A 935 37.30 1.33 51.36
CA MET A 935 38.42 0.63 52.01
C MET A 935 39.28 -0.12 51.00
N GLU A 936 38.65 -0.81 50.05
CA GLU A 936 39.31 -1.66 49.05
C GLU A 936 38.43 -1.81 47.80
N PRO A 937 38.99 -1.72 46.58
CA PRO A 937 38.22 -2.01 45.37
C PRO A 937 37.87 -3.50 45.31
N LYS A 938 36.57 -3.80 45.48
CA LYS A 938 36.00 -5.14 45.38
C LYS A 938 35.06 -5.26 44.19
N THR A 939 34.97 -6.45 43.62
CA THR A 939 34.00 -6.81 42.59
C THR A 939 32.59 -6.92 43.19
N ASN A 940 31.56 -6.84 42.34
CA ASN A 940 30.17 -6.95 42.80
C ASN A 940 29.89 -8.33 43.45
N GLU A 941 30.52 -9.40 42.98
CA GLU A 941 30.44 -10.73 43.62
C GLU A 941 31.08 -10.76 45.01
N GLU A 942 32.23 -10.12 45.18
CA GLU A 942 32.90 -10.04 46.50
C GLU A 942 32.05 -9.23 47.49
N ILE A 943 31.43 -8.14 47.03
CA ILE A 943 30.51 -7.32 47.84
C ILE A 943 29.27 -8.13 48.23
N ILE A 944 28.69 -8.89 47.29
CA ILE A 944 27.54 -9.77 47.58
C ILE A 944 27.95 -10.86 48.59
N GLU A 945 29.14 -11.45 48.46
CA GLU A 945 29.62 -12.50 49.34
C GLU A 945 29.90 -12.00 50.77
N ASP A 946 30.43 -10.78 50.90
CA ASP A 946 30.69 -10.12 52.18
C ASP A 946 29.40 -9.73 52.90
N LEU A 947 28.39 -9.29 52.14
CA LEU A 947 27.15 -8.76 52.70
C LEU A 947 26.05 -9.81 52.87
N LYS A 948 26.09 -10.94 52.14
CA LYS A 948 25.04 -11.98 52.24
C LYS A 948 24.95 -12.67 53.62
N GLN A 949 25.98 -12.55 54.46
CA GLN A 949 25.93 -13.05 55.84
C GLN A 949 25.05 -12.19 56.75
N ARG A 950 24.82 -10.92 56.37
CA ARG A 950 24.10 -9.92 57.15
C ARG A 950 22.78 -9.49 56.51
N TYR A 951 22.70 -9.57 55.19
CA TYR A 951 21.55 -9.14 54.40
C TYR A 951 21.12 -10.23 53.41
N PRO A 952 19.83 -10.32 53.06
CA PRO A 952 19.38 -11.18 51.96
C PRO A 952 20.12 -10.84 50.66
N LYS A 953 20.60 -11.85 49.94
CA LYS A 953 21.37 -11.69 48.68
C LYS A 953 20.64 -10.79 47.67
N GLU A 954 19.33 -10.88 47.62
CA GLU A 954 18.44 -10.13 46.74
C GLU A 954 18.34 -8.64 47.15
N ALA A 955 18.39 -8.34 48.45
CA ALA A 955 18.45 -6.98 48.94
C ALA A 955 19.80 -6.32 48.62
N VAL A 956 20.90 -7.07 48.75
CA VAL A 956 22.25 -6.61 48.34
C VAL A 956 22.32 -6.36 46.84
N ARG A 957 21.74 -7.25 46.03
CA ARG A 957 21.65 -7.06 44.57
C ARG A 957 20.85 -5.80 44.21
N ARG A 958 19.68 -5.60 44.82
CA ARG A 958 18.86 -4.41 44.60
C ARG A 958 19.59 -3.13 44.99
N ALA A 959 20.30 -3.12 46.11
CA ALA A 959 21.11 -1.98 46.53
C ALA A 959 22.25 -1.67 45.53
N LEU A 960 22.92 -2.70 45.00
CA LEU A 960 23.94 -2.55 43.94
C LEU A 960 23.35 -2.02 42.63
N GLU A 961 22.17 -2.49 42.22
CA GLU A 961 21.46 -1.98 41.03
C GLU A 961 21.09 -0.51 41.17
N GLU A 962 20.60 -0.09 42.35
CA GLU A 962 20.28 1.31 42.61
C GLU A 962 21.52 2.21 42.61
N LEU A 963 22.63 1.76 43.21
CA LEU A 963 23.92 2.48 43.14
C LEU A 963 24.49 2.51 41.71
N PHE A 964 24.25 1.48 40.90
CA PHE A 964 24.64 1.45 39.49
C PHE A 964 23.84 2.48 38.68
N LEU A 965 22.52 2.56 38.89
CA LEU A 965 21.67 3.55 38.23
C LEU A 965 22.04 5.00 38.62
N GLN A 966 22.60 5.19 39.82
CA GLN A 966 23.16 6.47 40.27
C GLN A 966 24.56 6.75 39.71
N GLY A 967 25.18 5.80 38.99
CA GLY A 967 26.53 5.92 38.43
C GLY A 967 27.65 5.85 39.46
N ILE A 968 27.39 5.23 40.62
CA ILE A 968 28.35 5.16 41.74
C ILE A 968 29.18 3.87 41.70
N VAL A 969 28.62 2.79 41.16
CA VAL A 969 29.33 1.51 40.91
C VAL A 969 29.34 1.18 39.43
N ASP A 970 30.40 0.52 38.95
CA ASP A 970 30.53 0.10 37.56
C ASP A 970 29.64 -1.12 37.25
N TYR A 971 29.15 -1.19 36.01
CA TYR A 971 28.32 -2.29 35.53
C TYR A 971 29.09 -3.61 35.47
N ASP A 972 28.65 -4.63 36.23
CA ASP A 972 29.16 -6.00 36.08
C ASP A 972 28.19 -6.88 35.24
N PRO A 973 28.58 -7.29 34.02
CA PRO A 973 27.76 -8.15 33.16
C PRO A 973 27.54 -9.58 33.70
N GLN A 974 28.17 -9.97 34.81
CA GLN A 974 27.94 -11.29 35.44
C GLN A 974 26.67 -11.34 36.28
N ILE A 975 26.14 -10.20 36.73
CA ILE A 975 24.85 -10.09 37.46
C ILE A 975 23.71 -10.68 36.61
N ASP A 976 23.69 -10.36 35.31
CA ASP A 976 22.69 -10.87 34.36
C ASP A 976 22.85 -12.38 34.04
N LYS A 977 24.06 -12.94 34.18
CA LYS A 977 24.33 -14.36 33.89
C LYS A 977 23.85 -15.30 35.00
N LEU A 978 23.74 -14.81 36.23
CA LEU A 978 23.27 -15.62 37.37
C LEU A 978 21.73 -15.75 37.41
N ILE A 979 21.00 -14.73 36.91
CA ILE A 979 19.53 -14.76 36.78
C ILE A 979 19.08 -15.89 35.83
N VAL A 980 19.88 -16.19 34.79
CA VAL A 980 19.57 -17.26 33.83
C VAL A 980 19.85 -18.65 34.40
N LYS A 981 20.74 -18.78 35.39
CA LYS A 981 21.16 -20.10 35.92
C LYS A 981 20.31 -20.62 37.09
N GLU A 982 19.66 -19.73 37.86
CA GLU A 982 18.75 -20.11 38.96
C GLU A 982 17.28 -20.28 38.48
N GLY A 983 16.95 -19.89 37.24
CA GLY A 983 15.65 -20.14 36.61
C GLY A 983 15.46 -21.55 36.00
N GLU A 984 16.43 -22.46 36.18
CA GLU A 984 16.39 -23.86 35.71
C GLU A 984 16.38 -24.91 36.85
N LEU A 985 15.92 -24.55 38.06
CA LEU A 985 15.66 -25.49 39.16
C LEU A 985 14.18 -25.56 39.55
#